data_AF-A0A2W4MGM9-F1
#
_entry.id   AF-A0A2W4MGM9-F1
#
_cell.length_a   1.000
_cell.length_b   1.000
_cell.length_c   1.000
_cell.angle_alpha   90.00
_cell.angle_beta   90.00
_cell.angle_gamma   90.00
#
_symmetry.space_group_name_H-M   'P 1'
#
loop_
_entity.id
_entity.type
_entity.pdbx_description
1 polymer ?
#
loop_
_entity_poly.entity_id
_entity_poly.type
_entity_poly.pdbx_seq_one_letter_code
_entity_poly.pdbx_strand_id
1 'polypeptide(L)'
;MQRSSPTAKFRLTASAIASHFKHRCDRLFRWNAVATAHRGKPGIGWNVPRRAREHSRPGIALLMAAGDEFEIGRVQALEAEISALSPAPGIEQRIHYAIQPDRGRQRVAPLPLPDALALLRQPSVPRFIAQIEIDLGPHPAIAAQFLQMFGLDPDAIELGVSRPDLLEVLPPDESHPHRRLRVWDFKGSQVARHEHFIQVAFYTMLLEAVLSCSDVTGYAVDTEHGVVESRAERTTFDLAPYRLALADFLRNRVPALLALPAADAHFHVHEGCVLCEYMDECRSRADAADDLSRIPYITSESKRHLLAAGYRSRRDLVPLDPATRQEEIERLRSLSHDLSTNVARYIAAAQALDDGEPRVLEKHTFQMPWYEDVRVVLCAEQDAVTGTCFALGIKTYEGWDAAANRPLGQEHVFIAQEKGDEVSILLPFLQTLNRLLERVHQENASIRAQAPESDPQVSAAEAQVAAAQAELDAFRARHEADLRRRTPQGDALRAQREALRQRVEAAKRAAKDARTNFFKAQRRAQKRLHFYLYDTLDALVLKSLIERHLFDTEPPELLAELGNLVRLFPPESVLPDADTFRTIPATVVVQMLRALVALPVPYGYDLRSVSEIYQPESGGFQFRTPYGFSWEHSNQIAFERIHDVWNGTEFRYQQRGTARVLTPSDILQEIDKAVRAKLRATDSVVRRLKADLGPKGQLLLRKEPFQLYTAGDPLQVQMFEALRIFTALEVSLAELEVKRVHTLPVSDRVASFVCIHGLRAETDTLGADGTIWFRFDPAASDTKFEPGDFNLVLTPADEPAILLSDIDGELFNSSSRWRYAPYKVKLVAYDLHSSPPRVQLAPDN
;
A
#
# COMPACT_ATOMS: atom_id res chain seq x y z
N MET A 1 14.86 -0.18 63.16
CA MET A 1 14.06 -0.99 62.21
C MET A 1 13.69 -0.14 61.00
N GLN A 2 14.52 -0.16 59.96
CA GLN A 2 14.14 0.36 58.64
C GLN A 2 13.10 -0.60 58.08
N ARG A 3 11.87 -0.14 57.85
CA ARG A 3 10.90 -0.88 57.04
C ARG A 3 11.51 -0.99 55.64
N SER A 4 11.91 -2.20 55.24
CA SER A 4 12.29 -2.50 53.86
C SER A 4 11.11 -2.08 52.97
N SER A 5 11.28 -1.05 52.15
CA SER A 5 10.34 -0.81 51.06
C SER A 5 10.20 -2.11 50.27
N PRO A 6 8.98 -2.54 49.90
CA PRO A 6 8.83 -3.69 49.02
C PRO A 6 9.68 -3.45 47.77
N THR A 7 10.54 -4.41 47.46
CA THR A 7 11.35 -4.42 46.24
C THR A 7 10.41 -4.27 45.05
N ALA A 8 10.61 -3.24 44.24
CA ALA A 8 9.75 -2.96 43.10
C ALA A 8 9.89 -4.08 42.06
N LYS A 9 8.77 -4.74 41.72
CA LYS A 9 8.71 -5.80 40.72
C LYS A 9 8.24 -5.27 39.36
N PHE A 10 8.69 -5.91 38.28
CA PHE A 10 8.12 -5.73 36.96
C PHE A 10 6.77 -6.44 36.86
N ARG A 11 5.81 -5.85 36.16
CA ARG A 11 4.47 -6.39 35.96
C ARG A 11 4.30 -6.90 34.54
N LEU A 12 4.20 -8.22 34.37
CA LEU A 12 3.98 -8.86 33.08
C LEU A 12 2.47 -9.01 32.83
N THR A 13 1.95 -8.43 31.75
CA THR A 13 0.52 -8.49 31.41
C THR A 13 0.29 -9.03 30.00
N ALA A 14 -0.86 -9.68 29.78
CA ALA A 14 -1.26 -10.16 28.46
C ALA A 14 -1.26 -9.02 27.41
N SER A 15 -1.76 -7.84 27.79
CA SER A 15 -1.81 -6.68 26.91
C SER A 15 -0.41 -6.15 26.56
N ALA A 16 0.55 -6.17 27.49
CA ALA A 16 1.93 -5.77 27.20
C ALA A 16 2.62 -6.75 26.25
N ILE A 17 2.39 -8.05 26.43
CA ILE A 17 2.89 -9.11 25.54
C ILE A 17 2.28 -8.94 24.14
N ALA A 18 0.95 -8.89 24.03
CA ALA A 18 0.25 -8.71 22.76
C ALA A 18 0.70 -7.43 22.04
N SER A 19 0.85 -6.32 22.78
CA SER A 19 1.36 -5.06 22.23
C SER A 19 2.79 -5.17 21.70
N HIS A 20 3.65 -5.98 22.32
CA HIS A 20 4.99 -6.23 21.80
C HIS A 20 4.95 -7.01 20.48
N PHE A 21 4.10 -8.03 20.35
CA PHE A 21 3.96 -8.77 19.09
C PHE A 21 3.34 -7.92 17.98
N LYS A 22 2.41 -7.03 18.33
CA LYS A 22 1.79 -6.07 17.40
C LYS A 22 2.78 -5.03 16.88
N HIS A 23 3.54 -4.39 17.77
CA HIS A 23 4.36 -3.22 17.43
C HIS A 23 5.85 -3.54 17.27
N ARG A 24 6.31 -4.72 17.72
CA ARG A 24 7.73 -5.10 17.81
C ARG A 24 8.61 -4.04 18.50
N CYS A 25 8.03 -3.35 19.49
CA CYS A 25 8.67 -2.25 20.21
C CYS A 25 9.17 -2.69 21.58
N ASP A 26 10.50 -2.68 21.76
CA ASP A 26 11.16 -3.08 23.01
C ASP A 26 10.89 -2.06 24.13
N ARG A 27 10.95 -0.77 23.81
CA ARG A 27 10.70 0.31 24.77
C ARG A 27 9.26 0.30 25.29
N LEU A 28 8.27 0.11 24.42
CA LEU A 28 6.86 0.03 24.81
C LEU A 28 6.65 -1.10 25.82
N PHE A 29 7.17 -2.29 25.52
CA PHE A 29 7.11 -3.43 26.45
C PHE A 29 7.81 -3.12 27.77
N ARG A 30 9.05 -2.61 27.72
CA ARG A 30 9.87 -2.32 28.91
C ARG A 30 9.25 -1.25 29.82
N TRP A 31 8.55 -0.27 29.25
CA TRP A 31 7.85 0.76 30.02
C TRP A 31 6.53 0.25 30.58
N ASN A 32 5.77 -0.55 29.82
CA ASN A 32 4.54 -1.18 30.30
C ASN A 32 4.75 -2.26 31.35
N ALA A 33 5.95 -2.85 31.39
CA ALA A 33 6.36 -3.72 32.49
C ALA A 33 6.56 -2.99 33.82
N VAL A 34 6.55 -1.65 33.86
CA VAL A 34 6.66 -0.88 35.11
C VAL A 34 5.28 -0.39 35.53
N ALA A 35 4.80 -0.89 36.69
CA ALA A 35 3.54 -0.45 37.27
C ALA A 35 3.55 1.07 37.52
N THR A 36 2.40 1.72 37.29
CA THR A 36 2.24 3.18 37.38
C THR A 36 2.76 3.76 38.70
N ALA A 37 2.62 3.03 39.80
CA ALA A 37 3.10 3.43 41.13
C ALA A 37 4.63 3.60 41.23
N HIS A 38 5.41 2.97 40.32
CA HIS A 38 6.88 3.01 40.31
C HIS A 38 7.46 3.93 39.22
N ARG A 39 6.63 4.40 38.26
CA ARG A 39 7.11 5.23 37.14
C ARG A 39 7.70 6.55 37.64
N GLY A 40 8.86 6.93 37.11
CA GLY A 40 9.61 8.12 37.49
C GLY A 40 10.09 8.14 38.96
N LYS A 41 10.18 6.98 39.61
CA LYS A 41 10.83 6.79 40.91
C LYS A 41 12.18 6.07 40.72
N PRO A 42 13.13 6.17 41.66
CA PRO A 42 14.38 5.41 41.61
C PRO A 42 14.12 3.88 41.51
N GLY A 43 15.06 3.16 40.89
CA GLY A 43 14.93 1.72 40.62
C GLY A 43 14.37 1.42 39.23
N ILE A 44 13.51 0.40 39.12
CA ILE A 44 13.03 -0.13 37.84
C ILE A 44 12.27 0.88 36.96
N GLY A 45 11.68 1.90 37.59
CA GLY A 45 10.89 2.95 36.94
C GLY A 45 11.64 4.25 36.70
N TRP A 46 12.94 4.28 36.99
CA TRP A 46 13.79 5.42 36.64
C TRP A 46 13.80 5.59 35.12
N ASN A 47 13.55 6.81 34.65
CA ASN A 47 13.43 7.14 33.22
C ASN A 47 12.25 6.47 32.48
N VAL A 48 11.22 6.04 33.21
CA VAL A 48 9.90 5.72 32.65
C VAL A 48 8.97 6.94 32.87
N PRO A 49 8.27 7.43 31.82
CA PRO A 49 7.36 8.57 31.95
C PRO A 49 6.32 8.36 33.06
N ARG A 50 6.16 9.35 33.96
CA ARG A 50 5.22 9.29 35.09
C ARG A 50 3.76 9.29 34.64
N ARG A 51 3.47 10.11 33.64
CA ARG A 51 2.17 10.20 32.98
C ARG A 51 2.40 9.67 31.58
N ALA A 52 1.64 8.66 31.21
CA ALA A 52 1.43 8.38 29.81
C ALA A 52 0.48 9.44 29.25
N ARG A 53 0.49 9.67 27.95
CA ARG A 53 -0.49 10.51 27.27
C ARG A 53 -1.89 10.09 27.73
N GLU A 54 -2.61 10.96 28.43
CA GLU A 54 -4.07 10.85 28.46
C GLU A 54 -4.49 10.92 27.01
N HIS A 55 -5.10 9.85 26.49
CA HIS A 55 -5.48 9.75 25.09
C HIS A 55 -6.36 10.96 24.70
N SER A 56 -5.71 12.03 24.24
CA SER A 56 -6.32 13.35 24.05
C SER A 56 -7.13 13.43 22.77
N ARG A 57 -7.10 12.35 21.97
CA ARG A 57 -7.90 12.19 20.76
C ARG A 57 -9.26 11.60 21.16
N PRO A 58 -10.37 12.34 20.97
CA PRO A 58 -11.71 11.82 21.28
C PRO A 58 -12.03 10.50 20.58
N GLY A 59 -11.45 10.26 19.40
CA GLY A 59 -11.62 9.01 18.64
C GLY A 59 -11.21 7.74 19.41
N ILE A 60 -10.31 7.81 20.39
CA ILE A 60 -9.92 6.63 21.19
C ILE A 60 -11.04 6.22 22.13
N ALA A 61 -11.74 7.18 22.74
CA ALA A 61 -12.90 6.89 23.58
C ALA A 61 -14.03 6.25 22.75
N LEU A 62 -14.24 6.70 21.51
CA LEU A 62 -15.20 6.10 20.58
C LEU A 62 -14.83 4.66 20.23
N LEU A 63 -13.55 4.38 19.94
CA LEU A 63 -13.07 3.02 19.67
C LEU A 63 -13.26 2.10 20.89
N MET A 64 -12.99 2.58 22.11
CA MET A 64 -13.19 1.81 23.33
C MET A 64 -14.67 1.51 23.58
N ALA A 65 -15.56 2.51 23.43
CA ALA A 65 -17.01 2.31 23.60
C ALA A 65 -17.57 1.31 22.58
N ALA A 66 -17.19 1.43 21.31
CA ALA A 66 -17.60 0.48 20.27
C ALA A 66 -17.03 -0.94 20.51
N GLY A 67 -15.87 -1.06 21.17
CA GLY A 67 -15.33 -2.33 21.61
C GLY A 67 -16.20 -2.99 22.68
N ASP A 68 -16.57 -2.23 23.72
CA ASP A 68 -17.44 -2.70 24.81
C ASP A 68 -18.84 -3.12 24.26
N GLU A 69 -19.41 -2.33 23.35
CA GLU A 69 -20.69 -2.65 22.67
C GLU A 69 -20.60 -3.91 21.81
N PHE A 70 -19.50 -4.08 21.06
CA PHE A 70 -19.27 -5.27 20.24
C PHE A 70 -19.20 -6.53 21.11
N GLU A 71 -18.48 -6.47 22.24
CA GLU A 71 -18.35 -7.59 23.16
C GLU A 71 -19.71 -8.04 23.72
N ILE A 72 -20.52 -7.08 24.21
CA ILE A 72 -21.88 -7.37 24.71
C ILE A 72 -22.74 -8.00 23.62
N GLY A 73 -22.74 -7.42 22.42
CA GLY A 73 -23.52 -7.93 21.29
C GLY A 73 -23.12 -9.35 20.89
N ARG A 74 -21.83 -9.70 20.95
CA ARG A 74 -21.33 -11.05 20.67
C ARG A 74 -21.76 -12.06 21.74
N VAL A 75 -21.66 -11.71 23.02
CA VAL A 75 -22.15 -12.58 24.11
C VAL A 75 -23.64 -12.86 23.94
N GLN A 76 -24.45 -11.83 23.65
CA GLN A 76 -25.89 -11.98 23.46
C GLN A 76 -26.25 -12.80 22.23
N ALA A 77 -25.56 -12.58 21.10
CA ALA A 77 -25.76 -13.37 19.89
C ALA A 77 -25.42 -14.85 20.10
N LEU A 78 -24.31 -15.11 20.79
CA LEU A 78 -23.86 -16.47 21.10
C LEU A 78 -24.85 -17.18 22.05
N GLU A 79 -25.44 -16.48 23.02
CA GLU A 79 -26.50 -17.04 23.89
C GLU A 79 -27.71 -17.53 23.09
N ALA A 80 -28.10 -16.79 22.04
CA ALA A 80 -29.16 -17.20 21.13
C ALA A 80 -28.76 -18.42 20.27
N GLU A 81 -27.51 -18.49 19.78
CA GLU A 81 -26.98 -19.63 19.02
C GLU A 81 -26.97 -20.92 19.87
N ILE A 82 -26.48 -20.84 21.11
CA ILE A 82 -26.33 -22.00 21.99
C ILE A 82 -27.67 -22.58 22.41
N SER A 83 -28.69 -21.75 22.57
CA SER A 83 -30.05 -22.20 22.91
C SER A 83 -30.61 -23.20 21.89
N ALA A 84 -30.07 -23.25 20.67
CA ALA A 84 -30.43 -24.20 19.62
C ALA A 84 -29.59 -25.50 19.60
N LEU A 85 -28.51 -25.59 20.38
CA LEU A 85 -27.61 -26.76 20.41
C LEU A 85 -28.20 -27.90 21.26
N SER A 86 -27.87 -29.14 20.89
CA SER A 86 -28.26 -30.31 21.68
C SER A 86 -27.51 -30.33 23.03
N PRO A 87 -28.19 -30.60 24.15
CA PRO A 87 -27.54 -30.66 25.46
C PRO A 87 -26.53 -31.80 25.53
N ALA A 88 -25.35 -31.51 26.11
CA ALA A 88 -24.32 -32.51 26.38
C ALA A 88 -24.35 -32.90 27.87
N PRO A 89 -24.02 -34.15 28.24
CA PRO A 89 -24.06 -34.60 29.63
C PRO A 89 -23.24 -33.72 30.59
N GLY A 90 -23.95 -33.11 31.55
CA GLY A 90 -23.41 -32.22 32.56
C GLY A 90 -22.84 -30.89 32.03
N ILE A 91 -23.24 -30.47 30.82
CA ILE A 91 -22.99 -29.13 30.28
C ILE A 91 -24.33 -28.48 29.95
N GLU A 92 -24.62 -27.35 30.57
CA GLU A 92 -25.77 -26.50 30.30
C GLU A 92 -25.55 -25.66 29.05
N GLN A 93 -26.52 -25.69 28.13
CA GLN A 93 -26.51 -24.85 26.93
C GLN A 93 -26.91 -23.40 27.27
N ARG A 94 -26.03 -22.72 28.00
CA ARG A 94 -26.12 -21.30 28.34
C ARG A 94 -24.74 -20.67 28.49
N ILE A 95 -24.73 -19.35 28.53
CA ILE A 95 -23.55 -18.55 28.89
C ILE A 95 -23.72 -18.03 30.32
N HIS A 96 -22.65 -18.01 31.11
CA HIS A 96 -22.60 -17.30 32.38
C HIS A 96 -21.91 -15.94 32.19
N TYR A 97 -22.67 -14.85 32.31
CA TYR A 97 -22.18 -13.47 32.22
C TYR A 97 -23.08 -12.53 33.04
N ALA A 98 -22.58 -11.34 33.33
CA ALA A 98 -23.36 -10.23 33.85
C ALA A 98 -22.95 -8.94 33.14
N ILE A 99 -23.83 -7.95 33.09
CA ILE A 99 -23.53 -6.62 32.54
C ILE A 99 -23.47 -5.63 33.70
N GLN A 100 -22.42 -4.80 33.73
CA GLN A 100 -22.26 -3.77 34.75
C GLN A 100 -22.02 -2.39 34.13
N PRO A 101 -22.47 -1.31 34.80
CA PRO A 101 -22.08 0.05 34.42
C PRO A 101 -20.63 0.33 34.84
N ASP A 102 -19.84 0.90 33.94
CA ASP A 102 -18.45 1.32 34.17
C ASP A 102 -18.23 2.71 33.54
N ARG A 103 -18.12 3.74 34.39
CA ARG A 103 -17.88 5.15 34.00
C ARG A 103 -18.83 5.64 32.88
N GLY A 104 -20.12 5.32 32.98
CA GLY A 104 -21.14 5.74 32.01
C GLY A 104 -21.27 4.86 30.77
N ARG A 105 -20.53 3.74 30.69
CA ARG A 105 -20.64 2.72 29.63
C ARG A 105 -21.15 1.41 30.23
N GLN A 106 -21.73 0.54 29.41
CA GLN A 106 -22.03 -0.84 29.81
C GLN A 106 -20.90 -1.75 29.35
N ARG A 107 -20.54 -2.74 30.18
CA ARG A 107 -19.55 -3.77 29.84
C ARG A 107 -19.95 -5.11 30.44
N VAL A 108 -19.42 -6.19 29.88
CA VAL A 108 -19.47 -7.49 30.54
C VAL A 108 -18.64 -7.41 31.83
N ALA A 109 -19.24 -7.85 32.93
CA ALA A 109 -18.65 -7.80 34.26
C ALA A 109 -17.57 -8.89 34.38
N PRO A 110 -16.39 -8.56 34.91
CA PRO A 110 -15.37 -9.57 35.18
C PRO A 110 -15.86 -10.55 36.25
N LEU A 111 -15.61 -11.84 36.02
CA LEU A 111 -15.90 -12.92 36.95
C LEU A 111 -14.61 -13.31 37.69
N PRO A 112 -14.50 -13.09 39.02
CA PRO A 112 -13.32 -13.46 39.79
C PRO A 112 -12.95 -14.94 39.63
N LEU A 113 -11.65 -15.25 39.58
CA LEU A 113 -11.15 -16.62 39.41
C LEU A 113 -11.78 -17.65 40.38
N PRO A 114 -11.93 -17.38 41.70
CA PRO A 114 -12.57 -18.33 42.61
C PRO A 114 -14.00 -18.70 42.22
N ASP A 115 -14.77 -17.73 41.71
CA ASP A 115 -16.15 -17.92 41.29
C ASP A 115 -16.21 -18.72 39.99
N ALA A 116 -15.31 -18.45 39.05
CA ALA A 116 -15.15 -19.26 37.84
C ALA A 116 -14.81 -20.72 38.17
N LEU A 117 -13.88 -20.96 39.09
CA LEU A 117 -13.56 -22.31 39.56
C LEU A 117 -14.76 -22.97 40.28
N ALA A 118 -15.57 -22.19 41.01
CA ALA A 118 -16.79 -22.70 41.64
C ALA A 118 -17.82 -23.17 40.60
N LEU A 119 -17.96 -22.47 39.47
CA LEU A 119 -18.78 -22.92 38.35
C LEU A 119 -18.27 -24.24 37.75
N LEU A 120 -16.96 -24.40 37.58
CA LEU A 120 -16.37 -25.63 37.03
C LEU A 120 -16.54 -26.85 37.95
N ARG A 121 -16.75 -26.65 39.26
CA ARG A 121 -17.06 -27.74 40.21
C ARG A 121 -18.53 -28.18 40.17
N GLN A 122 -19.41 -27.43 39.51
CA GLN A 122 -20.82 -27.78 39.45
C GLN A 122 -21.01 -29.07 38.63
N PRO A 123 -21.94 -29.96 39.03
CA PRO A 123 -22.26 -31.16 38.25
C PRO A 123 -22.68 -30.84 36.81
N SER A 124 -23.33 -29.68 36.65
CA SER A 124 -23.80 -29.12 35.40
C SER A 124 -23.17 -27.75 35.22
N VAL A 125 -22.25 -27.62 34.27
CA VAL A 125 -21.45 -26.41 34.04
C VAL A 125 -22.02 -25.61 32.86
N PRO A 126 -22.01 -24.27 32.88
CA PRO A 126 -22.33 -23.48 31.68
C PRO A 126 -21.42 -23.88 30.50
N ARG A 127 -21.98 -23.92 29.29
CA ARG A 127 -21.21 -24.14 28.06
C ARG A 127 -20.17 -23.05 27.86
N PHE A 128 -20.49 -21.81 28.21
CA PHE A 128 -19.53 -20.71 28.18
C PHE A 128 -19.54 -19.88 29.47
N ILE A 129 -18.37 -19.36 29.84
CA ILE A 129 -18.16 -18.46 30.98
C ILE A 129 -17.46 -17.20 30.47
N ALA A 130 -18.08 -16.03 30.62
CA ALA A 130 -17.56 -14.77 30.08
C ALA A 130 -16.67 -14.03 31.09
N GLN A 131 -15.69 -13.28 30.57
CA GLN A 131 -14.82 -12.33 31.29
C GLN A 131 -14.17 -12.89 32.56
N ILE A 132 -13.56 -14.07 32.49
CA ILE A 132 -12.85 -14.66 33.65
C ILE A 132 -11.68 -13.77 34.04
N GLU A 133 -11.59 -13.36 35.31
CA GLU A 133 -10.50 -12.54 35.82
C GLU A 133 -9.44 -13.42 36.48
N ILE A 134 -8.40 -13.76 35.72
CA ILE A 134 -7.24 -14.52 36.21
C ILE A 134 -6.29 -13.57 36.93
N ASP A 135 -6.53 -13.37 38.23
CA ASP A 135 -5.62 -12.69 39.14
C ASP A 135 -4.85 -13.71 40.00
N LEU A 136 -3.54 -13.83 39.76
CA LEU A 136 -2.65 -14.73 40.51
C LEU A 136 -1.94 -14.03 41.68
N GLY A 137 -2.19 -12.74 41.91
CA GLY A 137 -1.64 -12.00 43.05
C GLY A 137 -1.95 -12.67 44.41
N PRO A 138 -3.19 -13.13 44.65
CA PRO A 138 -3.53 -13.92 45.84
C PRO A 138 -2.97 -15.36 45.85
N HIS A 139 -2.38 -15.83 44.75
CA HIS A 139 -1.92 -17.20 44.54
C HIS A 139 -0.42 -17.28 44.19
N PRO A 140 0.48 -16.87 45.10
CA PRO A 140 1.91 -16.70 44.80
C PRO A 140 2.63 -17.99 44.38
N ALA A 141 2.17 -19.16 44.86
CA ALA A 141 2.75 -20.44 44.45
C ALA A 141 2.50 -20.75 42.96
N ILE A 142 1.27 -20.50 42.48
CA ILE A 142 0.89 -20.70 41.07
C ILE A 142 1.67 -19.72 40.18
N ALA A 143 1.74 -18.45 40.60
CA ALA A 143 2.51 -17.44 39.89
C ALA A 143 4.01 -17.79 39.81
N ALA A 144 4.61 -18.25 40.91
CA ALA A 144 6.01 -18.65 40.95
C ALA A 144 6.30 -19.85 40.03
N GLN A 145 5.45 -20.88 40.06
CA GLN A 145 5.58 -22.05 39.18
C GLN A 145 5.50 -21.65 37.71
N PHE A 146 4.54 -20.80 37.34
CA PHE A 146 4.38 -20.31 35.98
C PHE A 146 5.63 -19.54 35.50
N LEU A 147 6.14 -18.62 36.32
CA LEU A 147 7.34 -17.83 35.98
C LEU A 147 8.59 -18.71 35.85
N GLN A 148 8.79 -19.64 36.78
CA GLN A 148 9.95 -20.55 36.78
C GLN A 148 9.98 -21.48 35.57
N MET A 149 8.81 -21.89 35.05
CA MET A 149 8.72 -22.69 33.82
C MET A 149 9.41 -22.01 32.62
N PHE A 150 9.49 -20.69 32.62
CA PHE A 150 10.15 -19.88 31.59
C PHE A 150 11.50 -19.30 32.03
N GLY A 151 12.02 -19.69 33.21
CA GLY A 151 13.27 -19.14 33.74
C GLY A 151 13.15 -17.69 34.22
N LEU A 152 11.94 -17.23 34.54
CA LEU A 152 11.66 -15.90 35.07
C LEU A 152 11.73 -15.90 36.60
N ASP A 153 12.33 -14.86 37.18
CA ASP A 153 12.48 -14.71 38.63
C ASP A 153 11.17 -14.17 39.29
N PRO A 154 10.49 -14.96 40.14
CA PRO A 154 9.28 -14.53 40.86
C PRO A 154 9.50 -13.38 41.84
N ASP A 155 10.73 -13.11 42.25
CA ASP A 155 11.07 -11.98 43.12
C ASP A 155 11.28 -10.68 42.34
N ALA A 156 11.58 -10.76 41.05
CA ALA A 156 11.71 -9.61 40.16
C ALA A 156 10.44 -9.32 39.35
N ILE A 157 9.56 -10.30 39.15
CA ILE A 157 8.41 -10.21 38.25
C ILE A 157 7.13 -10.63 38.98
N GLU A 158 6.06 -9.84 38.79
CA GLU A 158 4.69 -10.18 39.13
C GLU A 158 3.85 -10.33 37.84
N LEU A 159 2.88 -11.24 37.88
CA LEU A 159 1.90 -11.40 36.81
C LEU A 159 0.75 -10.42 37.04
N GLY A 160 0.41 -9.64 36.03
CA GLY A 160 -0.78 -8.82 36.06
C GLY A 160 -2.03 -9.62 35.71
N VAL A 161 -3.17 -9.14 36.22
CA VAL A 161 -4.50 -9.64 35.90
C VAL A 161 -4.70 -9.83 34.40
N SER A 162 -5.17 -11.02 34.03
CA SER A 162 -5.50 -11.41 32.66
C SER A 162 -6.99 -11.70 32.55
N ARG A 163 -7.62 -11.28 31.45
CA ARG A 163 -9.07 -11.37 31.25
C ARG A 163 -9.37 -11.97 29.87
N PRO A 164 -9.47 -13.31 29.75
CA PRO A 164 -10.02 -13.94 28.58
C PRO A 164 -11.49 -13.54 28.43
N ASP A 165 -11.92 -13.20 27.23
CA ASP A 165 -13.28 -12.70 27.00
C ASP A 165 -14.32 -13.80 27.19
N LEU A 166 -13.98 -15.04 26.78
CA LEU A 166 -14.88 -16.17 26.90
C LEU A 166 -14.12 -17.49 27.06
N LEU A 167 -14.64 -18.38 27.89
CA LEU A 167 -14.14 -19.74 28.06
C LEU A 167 -15.24 -20.73 27.68
N GLU A 168 -14.96 -21.57 26.69
CA GLU A 168 -15.86 -22.62 26.22
C GLU A 168 -15.53 -23.96 26.89
N VAL A 169 -16.56 -24.66 27.38
CA VAL A 169 -16.44 -26.00 27.94
C VAL A 169 -16.84 -27.04 26.88
N LEU A 170 -15.85 -27.72 26.32
CA LEU A 170 -16.04 -28.82 25.38
C LEU A 170 -16.31 -30.14 26.12
N PRO A 171 -17.24 -30.98 25.61
CA PRO A 171 -17.43 -32.32 26.14
C PRO A 171 -16.18 -33.18 25.91
N PRO A 172 -16.01 -34.27 26.67
CA PRO A 172 -15.03 -35.30 26.36
C PRO A 172 -15.31 -35.93 24.98
N ASP A 173 -14.26 -36.34 24.29
CA ASP A 173 -14.32 -37.08 23.02
C ASP A 173 -13.34 -38.27 23.04
N GLU A 174 -13.28 -39.08 21.97
CA GLU A 174 -12.42 -40.27 21.92
C GLU A 174 -10.94 -39.96 22.10
N SER A 175 -10.49 -38.78 21.65
CA SER A 175 -9.11 -38.31 21.79
C SER A 175 -8.85 -37.59 23.12
N HIS A 176 -9.89 -37.07 23.76
CA HIS A 176 -9.82 -36.25 24.97
C HIS A 176 -10.79 -36.74 26.04
N PRO A 177 -10.35 -37.59 27.00
CA PRO A 177 -11.22 -38.20 28.01
C PRO A 177 -11.73 -37.21 29.08
N HIS A 178 -11.16 -36.01 29.14
CA HIS A 178 -11.57 -34.93 30.04
C HIS A 178 -12.31 -33.83 29.26
N ARG A 179 -13.16 -33.07 29.94
CA ARG A 179 -13.73 -31.84 29.36
C ARG A 179 -12.59 -30.88 29.03
N ARG A 180 -12.68 -30.19 27.90
CA ARG A 180 -11.66 -29.20 27.52
C ARG A 180 -12.14 -27.77 27.72
N LEU A 181 -11.26 -26.92 28.22
CA LEU A 181 -11.49 -25.49 28.36
C LEU A 181 -10.82 -24.77 27.19
N ARG A 182 -11.61 -24.33 26.22
CA ARG A 182 -11.13 -23.61 25.04
C ARG A 182 -11.27 -22.11 25.24
N VAL A 183 -10.20 -21.37 25.00
CA VAL A 183 -10.17 -19.92 25.17
C VAL A 183 -10.64 -19.23 23.91
N TRP A 184 -11.51 -18.25 24.11
CA TRP A 184 -12.06 -17.36 23.10
C TRP A 184 -11.69 -15.91 23.42
N ASP A 185 -11.48 -15.12 22.38
CA ASP A 185 -11.15 -13.71 22.47
C ASP A 185 -11.96 -12.92 21.43
N PHE A 186 -12.63 -11.86 21.88
CA PHE A 186 -13.49 -11.01 21.05
C PHE A 186 -12.74 -9.76 20.64
N LYS A 187 -12.73 -9.49 19.34
CA LYS A 187 -11.97 -8.38 18.77
C LYS A 187 -12.82 -7.58 17.82
N GLY A 188 -13.08 -6.32 18.18
CA GLY A 188 -13.82 -5.38 17.34
C GLY A 188 -13.14 -4.98 16.02
N SER A 189 -12.00 -5.60 15.67
CA SER A 189 -11.40 -5.50 14.34
C SER A 189 -12.23 -6.26 13.30
N GLN A 190 -12.04 -5.92 12.02
CA GLN A 190 -12.73 -6.63 10.93
C GLN A 190 -12.33 -8.11 10.86
N VAL A 191 -11.04 -8.39 10.96
CA VAL A 191 -10.48 -9.75 10.97
C VAL A 191 -9.57 -9.96 12.18
N ALA A 192 -9.34 -11.23 12.53
CA ALA A 192 -8.38 -11.60 13.56
C ALA A 192 -6.93 -11.28 13.11
N ARG A 193 -6.04 -11.02 14.08
CA ARG A 193 -4.64 -10.67 13.84
C ARG A 193 -3.72 -11.48 14.72
N HIS A 194 -2.44 -11.55 14.32
CA HIS A 194 -1.43 -12.35 15.01
C HIS A 194 -1.33 -12.04 16.51
N GLU A 195 -1.43 -10.78 16.93
CA GLU A 195 -1.38 -10.39 18.34
C GLU A 195 -2.56 -10.93 19.17
N HIS A 196 -3.72 -11.18 18.55
CA HIS A 196 -4.89 -11.76 19.22
C HIS A 196 -4.65 -13.25 19.51
N PHE A 197 -4.08 -13.97 18.55
CA PHE A 197 -3.72 -15.38 18.71
C PHE A 197 -2.66 -15.59 19.81
N ILE A 198 -1.68 -14.68 19.90
CA ILE A 198 -0.69 -14.66 20.99
C ILE A 198 -1.35 -14.44 22.36
N GLN A 199 -2.34 -13.55 22.43
CA GLN A 199 -3.08 -13.27 23.65
C GLN A 199 -3.85 -14.51 24.14
N VAL A 200 -4.57 -15.18 23.25
CA VAL A 200 -5.24 -16.46 23.54
C VAL A 200 -4.24 -17.52 23.99
N ALA A 201 -3.10 -17.66 23.30
CA ALA A 201 -2.06 -18.61 23.69
C ALA A 201 -1.53 -18.35 25.11
N PHE A 202 -1.30 -17.08 25.49
CA PHE A 202 -0.90 -16.72 26.84
C PHE A 202 -1.96 -17.09 27.89
N TYR A 203 -3.24 -16.85 27.58
CA TYR A 203 -4.35 -17.26 28.45
C TYR A 203 -4.41 -18.77 28.66
N THR A 204 -4.19 -19.58 27.62
CA THR A 204 -4.14 -21.04 27.78
C THR A 204 -3.03 -21.48 28.73
N MET A 205 -1.84 -20.90 28.63
CA MET A 205 -0.72 -21.22 29.53
C MET A 205 -1.00 -20.82 30.99
N LEU A 206 -1.68 -19.69 31.21
CA LEU A 206 -2.10 -19.28 32.55
C LEU A 206 -3.16 -20.22 33.14
N LEU A 207 -4.15 -20.61 32.33
CA LEU A 207 -5.19 -21.55 32.75
C LEU A 207 -4.62 -22.93 33.08
N GLU A 208 -3.63 -23.42 32.34
CA GLU A 208 -2.94 -24.68 32.66
C GLU A 208 -2.29 -24.62 34.05
N ALA A 209 -1.59 -23.51 34.35
CA ALA A 209 -0.99 -23.30 35.67
C ALA A 209 -2.07 -23.26 36.78
N VAL A 210 -3.17 -22.54 36.55
CA VAL A 210 -4.30 -22.49 37.50
C VAL A 210 -4.88 -23.88 37.74
N LEU A 211 -5.23 -24.62 36.69
CA LEU A 211 -5.85 -25.94 36.82
C LEU A 211 -4.91 -26.92 37.53
N SER A 212 -3.61 -26.90 37.21
CA SER A 212 -2.62 -27.80 37.81
C SER A 212 -2.46 -27.65 39.33
N CYS A 213 -2.87 -26.51 39.88
CA CYS A 213 -2.82 -26.20 41.32
C CYS A 213 -4.21 -26.08 41.96
N SER A 214 -5.27 -26.27 41.19
CA SER A 214 -6.64 -26.25 41.69
C SER A 214 -7.12 -27.64 42.10
N ASP A 215 -8.18 -27.69 42.88
CA ASP A 215 -8.94 -28.90 43.21
C ASP A 215 -9.97 -29.28 42.13
N VAL A 216 -10.05 -28.53 41.03
CA VAL A 216 -10.95 -28.82 39.90
C VAL A 216 -10.40 -30.02 39.14
N THR A 217 -11.20 -31.09 39.06
CA THR A 217 -10.84 -32.35 38.38
C THR A 217 -11.76 -32.60 37.19
N GLY A 218 -11.31 -33.41 36.21
CA GLY A 218 -12.11 -33.75 35.02
C GLY A 218 -12.05 -32.72 33.90
N TYR A 219 -11.16 -31.73 34.00
CA TYR A 219 -10.92 -30.69 32.99
C TYR A 219 -9.46 -30.68 32.54
N ALA A 220 -9.25 -30.36 31.26
CA ALA A 220 -7.97 -30.00 30.68
C ALA A 220 -8.12 -28.68 29.89
N VAL A 221 -7.04 -27.94 29.68
CA VAL A 221 -7.06 -26.79 28.76
C VAL A 221 -6.95 -27.30 27.32
N ASP A 222 -7.72 -26.73 26.39
CA ASP A 222 -7.50 -26.98 24.97
C ASP A 222 -6.20 -26.30 24.54
N THR A 223 -5.17 -27.10 24.29
CA THR A 223 -3.85 -26.64 23.84
C THR A 223 -3.66 -26.80 22.33
N GLU A 224 -4.64 -27.40 21.65
CA GLU A 224 -4.64 -27.59 20.21
C GLU A 224 -5.25 -26.37 19.53
N HIS A 225 -6.41 -25.91 20.01
CA HIS A 225 -7.20 -24.88 19.33
C HIS A 225 -7.61 -23.72 20.24
N GLY A 226 -7.56 -22.51 19.69
CA GLY A 226 -8.15 -21.30 20.25
C GLY A 226 -9.13 -20.67 19.26
N VAL A 227 -9.94 -19.72 19.74
CA VAL A 227 -10.90 -19.00 18.89
C VAL A 227 -10.71 -17.49 19.06
N VAL A 228 -10.72 -16.77 17.94
CA VAL A 228 -10.89 -15.32 17.91
C VAL A 228 -12.15 -15.01 17.11
N GLU A 229 -13.09 -14.28 17.71
CA GLU A 229 -14.26 -13.78 16.99
C GLU A 229 -14.10 -12.28 16.70
N SER A 230 -14.08 -11.99 15.40
CA SER A 230 -13.97 -10.65 14.84
C SER A 230 -15.30 -10.21 14.22
N ARG A 231 -15.38 -9.00 13.67
CA ARG A 231 -16.63 -8.53 13.05
C ARG A 231 -17.03 -9.34 11.82
N ALA A 232 -16.07 -9.75 10.99
CA ALA A 232 -16.34 -10.47 9.75
C ALA A 232 -16.37 -11.99 9.94
N GLU A 233 -15.59 -12.52 10.89
CA GLU A 233 -15.42 -13.97 11.01
C GLU A 233 -15.13 -14.47 12.44
N ARG A 234 -15.49 -15.73 12.68
CA ARG A 234 -15.10 -16.55 13.83
C ARG A 234 -13.98 -17.50 13.40
N THR A 235 -12.75 -17.21 13.80
CA THR A 235 -11.55 -17.94 13.37
C THR A 235 -11.12 -18.93 14.46
N THR A 236 -11.20 -20.23 14.16
CA THR A 236 -10.54 -21.27 14.96
C THR A 236 -9.14 -21.52 14.41
N PHE A 237 -8.13 -21.59 15.28
CA PHE A 237 -6.74 -21.67 14.84
C PHE A 237 -5.89 -22.58 15.73
N ASP A 238 -4.81 -23.13 15.14
CA ASP A 238 -3.83 -23.97 15.84
C ASP A 238 -2.99 -23.15 16.82
N LEU A 239 -2.97 -23.57 18.09
CA LEU A 239 -2.26 -22.86 19.16
C LEU A 239 -0.74 -23.12 19.17
N ALA A 240 -0.29 -24.24 18.63
CA ALA A 240 1.10 -24.69 18.76
C ALA A 240 2.15 -23.65 18.29
N PRO A 241 2.02 -23.00 17.11
CA PRO A 241 2.98 -22.01 16.66
C PRO A 241 3.07 -20.78 17.58
N TYR A 242 1.92 -20.34 18.11
CA TYR A 242 1.83 -19.17 18.98
C TYR A 242 2.35 -19.46 20.38
N ARG A 243 2.07 -20.66 20.90
CA ARG A 243 2.64 -21.13 22.18
C ARG A 243 4.16 -21.25 22.10
N LEU A 244 4.70 -21.73 20.99
CA LEU A 244 6.15 -21.80 20.76
C LEU A 244 6.78 -20.40 20.74
N ALA A 245 6.22 -19.48 19.93
CA ALA A 245 6.70 -18.11 19.83
C ALA A 245 6.66 -17.36 21.17
N LEU A 246 5.58 -17.58 21.95
CA LEU A 246 5.42 -16.99 23.27
C LEU A 246 6.40 -17.59 24.29
N ALA A 247 6.60 -18.90 24.28
CA ALA A 247 7.57 -19.56 25.15
C ALA A 247 9.00 -19.06 24.88
N ASP A 248 9.39 -18.91 23.61
CA ASP A 248 10.67 -18.32 23.21
C ASP A 248 10.78 -16.87 23.70
N PHE A 249 9.74 -16.05 23.48
CA PHE A 249 9.72 -14.66 23.95
C PHE A 249 9.88 -14.55 25.47
N LEU A 250 9.13 -15.33 26.25
CA LEU A 250 9.20 -15.33 27.71
C LEU A 250 10.55 -15.83 28.22
N ARG A 251 11.15 -16.86 27.62
CA ARG A 251 12.44 -17.42 28.04
C ARG A 251 13.63 -16.55 27.65
N ASN A 252 13.64 -16.07 26.40
CA ASN A 252 14.86 -15.53 25.80
C ASN A 252 14.82 -14.00 25.65
N ARG A 253 13.63 -13.41 25.46
CA ARG A 253 13.51 -11.96 25.19
C ARG A 253 13.16 -11.15 26.42
N VAL A 254 12.19 -11.58 27.22
CA VAL A 254 11.74 -10.85 28.41
C VAL A 254 12.87 -10.59 29.42
N PRO A 255 13.71 -11.58 29.80
CA PRO A 255 14.80 -11.34 30.76
C PRO A 255 15.77 -10.26 30.28
N ALA A 256 16.16 -10.33 29.00
CA ALA A 256 17.05 -9.35 28.39
C ALA A 256 16.43 -7.95 28.39
N LEU A 257 15.14 -7.82 28.05
CA LEU A 257 14.46 -6.54 28.04
C LEU A 257 14.35 -5.92 29.44
N LEU A 258 13.99 -6.71 30.45
CA LEU A 258 13.81 -6.22 31.82
C LEU A 258 15.15 -5.83 32.48
N ALA A 259 16.25 -6.51 32.12
CA ALA A 259 17.59 -6.17 32.57
C ALA A 259 18.11 -4.84 31.98
N LEU A 260 17.60 -4.40 30.83
CA LEU A 260 18.01 -3.13 30.23
C LEU A 260 17.53 -1.94 31.07
N PRO A 261 18.36 -0.88 31.19
CA PRO A 261 17.89 0.42 31.63
C PRO A 261 16.74 0.90 30.74
N ALA A 262 15.69 1.47 31.34
CA ALA A 262 14.49 1.89 30.60
C ALA A 262 14.79 2.90 29.48
N ALA A 263 15.88 3.67 29.62
CA ALA A 263 16.34 4.64 28.64
C ALA A 263 17.01 3.99 27.41
N ASP A 264 17.56 2.79 27.56
CA ASP A 264 18.37 2.10 26.54
C ASP A 264 17.54 1.12 25.71
N ALA A 265 16.31 0.82 26.16
CA ALA A 265 15.38 0.01 25.39
C ALA A 265 15.15 0.63 24.00
N HIS A 266 15.33 -0.20 22.96
CA HIS A 266 15.20 0.20 21.56
C HIS A 266 13.80 0.72 21.26
N PHE A 267 13.75 1.77 20.45
CA PHE A 267 12.50 2.38 20.01
C PHE A 267 12.68 2.91 18.59
N HIS A 268 11.59 3.02 17.87
CA HIS A 268 11.57 3.52 16.51
C HIS A 268 10.24 4.24 16.32
N VAL A 269 10.28 5.54 16.06
CA VAL A 269 9.06 6.33 15.83
C VAL A 269 8.62 6.11 14.38
N HIS A 270 7.39 5.66 14.20
CA HIS A 270 6.78 5.42 12.89
C HIS A 270 5.26 5.67 12.94
N GLU A 271 4.58 5.59 11.80
CA GLU A 271 3.13 5.84 11.66
C GLU A 271 2.25 4.99 12.60
N GLY A 272 2.67 3.77 12.96
CA GLY A 272 1.95 2.91 13.90
C GLY A 272 1.98 3.40 15.35
N CYS A 273 2.79 4.43 15.66
CA CYS A 273 2.87 5.01 17.00
C CYS A 273 1.73 5.99 17.31
N VAL A 274 0.89 6.37 16.35
CA VAL A 274 -0.14 7.43 16.54
C VAL A 274 -1.09 7.16 17.71
N LEU A 275 -1.36 5.90 18.02
CA LEU A 275 -2.21 5.48 19.16
C LEU A 275 -1.42 5.07 20.41
N CYS A 276 -0.08 5.10 20.36
CA CYS A 276 0.77 4.76 21.49
C CYS A 276 0.71 5.84 22.58
N GLU A 277 0.57 5.42 23.83
CA GLU A 277 0.50 6.29 25.01
C GLU A 277 1.82 7.05 25.30
N TYR A 278 2.92 6.66 24.64
CA TYR A 278 4.28 7.19 24.83
C TYR A 278 4.86 7.88 23.58
N MET A 279 4.02 8.14 22.58
CA MET A 279 4.44 8.66 21.28
C MET A 279 5.13 10.01 21.42
N ASP A 280 4.60 10.91 22.25
CA ASP A 280 5.12 12.27 22.42
C ASP A 280 6.52 12.26 23.06
N GLU A 281 6.75 11.42 24.09
CA GLU A 281 8.06 11.28 24.71
C GLU A 281 9.09 10.66 23.77
N CYS A 282 8.69 9.59 23.05
CA CYS A 282 9.58 8.95 22.08
C CYS A 282 9.95 9.90 20.95
N ARG A 283 8.98 10.68 20.45
CA ARG A 283 9.20 11.65 19.38
C ARG A 283 10.04 12.83 19.84
N SER A 284 9.72 13.44 20.99
CA SER A 284 10.52 14.53 21.54
C SER A 284 11.98 14.13 21.72
N ARG A 285 12.23 12.89 22.19
CA ARG A 285 13.57 12.34 22.28
C ARG A 285 14.21 12.09 20.91
N ALA A 286 13.46 11.56 19.94
CA ALA A 286 13.95 11.34 18.59
C ALA A 286 14.34 12.66 17.90
N ASP A 287 13.49 13.68 18.01
CA ASP A 287 13.72 15.02 17.47
C ASP A 287 14.94 15.68 18.10
N ALA A 288 15.07 15.64 19.43
CA ALA A 288 16.19 16.23 20.16
C ALA A 288 17.54 15.55 19.86
N ALA A 289 17.55 14.24 19.58
CA ALA A 289 18.76 13.47 19.33
C ALA A 289 19.11 13.32 17.84
N ASP A 290 18.33 13.94 16.93
CA ASP A 290 18.44 13.68 15.49
C ASP A 290 18.43 12.16 15.20
N ASP A 291 17.54 11.42 15.87
CA ASP A 291 17.50 9.96 15.83
C ASP A 291 17.26 9.42 14.41
N LEU A 292 17.85 8.27 14.09
CA LEU A 292 17.71 7.62 12.79
C LEU A 292 16.25 7.39 12.38
N SER A 293 15.30 7.17 13.30
CA SER A 293 13.88 7.00 12.96
C SER A 293 13.23 8.24 12.37
N ARG A 294 13.88 9.41 12.44
CA ARG A 294 13.43 10.61 11.73
C ARG A 294 13.58 10.48 10.22
N ILE A 295 14.43 9.59 9.72
CA ILE A 295 14.59 9.34 8.30
C ILE A 295 13.28 8.72 7.78
N PRO A 296 12.61 9.34 6.79
CA PRO A 296 11.30 8.89 6.33
C PRO A 296 11.35 7.47 5.77
N TYR A 297 10.45 6.62 6.26
CA TYR A 297 10.31 5.22 5.85
C TYR A 297 11.59 4.37 6.02
N ILE A 298 12.43 4.69 7.01
CA ILE A 298 13.45 3.74 7.48
C ILE A 298 12.78 2.67 8.34
N THR A 299 13.21 1.41 8.23
CA THR A 299 12.67 0.33 9.07
C THR A 299 13.33 0.31 10.45
N SER A 300 12.62 -0.23 11.45
CA SER A 300 13.18 -0.46 12.80
C SER A 300 14.42 -1.37 12.75
N GLU A 301 14.43 -2.35 11.84
CA GLU A 301 15.57 -3.27 11.66
C GLU A 301 16.77 -2.57 11.02
N SER A 302 16.57 -1.78 9.96
CA SER A 302 17.65 -0.96 9.38
C SER A 302 18.24 0.02 10.40
N LYS A 303 17.40 0.63 11.26
CA LYS A 303 17.90 1.42 12.40
C LYS A 303 18.79 0.58 13.33
N ARG A 304 18.40 -0.65 13.69
CA ARG A 304 19.22 -1.54 14.53
C ARG A 304 20.56 -1.87 13.88
N HIS A 305 20.57 -2.19 12.58
CA HIS A 305 21.79 -2.46 11.83
C HIS A 305 22.72 -1.25 11.76
N LEU A 306 22.17 -0.05 11.49
CA LEU A 306 22.94 1.20 11.51
C LEU A 306 23.53 1.50 12.89
N LEU A 307 22.76 1.29 13.96
CA LEU A 307 23.26 1.39 15.32
C LEU A 307 24.38 0.38 15.57
N ALA A 308 24.22 -0.89 15.17
CA ALA A 308 25.28 -1.90 15.32
C ALA A 308 26.54 -1.51 14.54
N ALA A 309 26.40 -0.86 13.39
CA ALA A 309 27.49 -0.36 12.55
C ALA A 309 28.12 0.97 13.05
N GLY A 310 27.56 1.59 14.10
CA GLY A 310 28.13 2.78 14.74
C GLY A 310 27.45 4.11 14.42
N TYR A 311 26.45 4.14 13.53
CA TYR A 311 25.66 5.33 13.22
C TYR A 311 24.59 5.52 14.29
N ARG A 312 24.65 6.63 15.04
CA ARG A 312 23.78 6.91 16.19
C ARG A 312 22.69 7.93 15.85
N SER A 313 22.97 8.81 14.91
CA SER A 313 22.11 9.91 14.47
C SER A 313 21.97 9.91 12.94
N ARG A 314 20.86 10.47 12.42
CA ARG A 314 20.75 10.77 10.98
C ARG A 314 21.87 11.68 10.49
N ARG A 315 22.43 12.54 11.36
CA ARG A 315 23.56 13.42 11.01
C ARG A 315 24.81 12.64 10.65
N ASP A 316 24.98 11.44 11.19
CA ASP A 316 26.12 10.59 10.87
C ASP A 316 26.07 10.07 9.42
N LEU A 317 24.90 10.11 8.76
CA LEU A 317 24.74 9.72 7.36
C LEU A 317 24.95 10.90 6.39
N VAL A 318 24.86 12.15 6.85
CA VAL A 318 24.97 13.34 5.98
C VAL A 318 26.31 13.40 5.23
N PRO A 319 27.48 13.10 5.86
CA PRO A 319 28.77 13.13 5.17
C PRO A 319 28.99 11.98 4.18
N LEU A 320 28.11 10.97 4.16
CA LEU A 320 28.24 9.85 3.21
C LEU A 320 27.79 10.32 1.83
N ASP A 321 28.72 10.33 0.90
CA ASP A 321 28.44 10.62 -0.50
C ASP A 321 28.58 9.33 -1.34
N PRO A 322 27.50 8.87 -1.99
CA PRO A 322 27.53 7.74 -2.92
C PRO A 322 28.63 7.78 -3.97
N ALA A 323 29.09 8.96 -4.41
CA ALA A 323 30.14 9.06 -5.41
C ALA A 323 31.56 8.84 -4.84
N THR A 324 31.79 9.12 -3.56
CA THR A 324 33.14 9.15 -2.96
C THR A 324 33.35 8.12 -1.85
N ARG A 325 32.28 7.55 -1.28
CA ARG A 325 32.32 6.61 -0.14
C ARG A 325 31.78 5.21 -0.49
N GLN A 326 32.11 4.71 -1.68
CA GLN A 326 31.54 3.47 -2.22
C GLN A 326 31.73 2.24 -1.31
N GLU A 327 32.92 2.04 -0.74
CA GLU A 327 33.19 0.88 0.14
C GLU A 327 32.35 0.88 1.42
N GLU A 328 32.16 2.05 2.02
CA GLU A 328 31.38 2.24 3.24
C GLU A 328 29.88 1.98 2.97
N ILE A 329 29.40 2.46 1.82
CA ILE A 329 28.02 2.24 1.37
C ILE A 329 27.77 0.78 1.02
N GLU A 330 28.72 0.10 0.37
CA GLU A 330 28.59 -1.31 0.04
C GLU A 330 28.56 -2.18 1.30
N ARG A 331 29.35 -1.82 2.32
CA ARG A 331 29.25 -2.43 3.65
C ARG A 331 27.86 -2.26 4.24
N LEU A 332 27.28 -1.06 4.18
CA LEU A 332 25.92 -0.82 4.69
C LEU A 332 24.86 -1.62 3.93
N ARG A 333 24.98 -1.74 2.61
CA ARG A 333 24.08 -2.54 1.77
C ARG A 333 24.07 -4.01 2.18
N SER A 334 25.22 -4.55 2.61
CA SER A 334 25.34 -5.95 3.03
C SER A 334 24.64 -6.29 4.36
N LEU A 335 24.24 -5.29 5.15
CA LEU A 335 23.68 -5.52 6.49
C LEU A 335 22.22 -5.98 6.48
N SER A 336 21.42 -5.54 5.50
CA SER A 336 20.01 -5.93 5.37
C SER A 336 19.48 -5.68 3.95
N HIS A 337 18.42 -6.40 3.56
CA HIS A 337 17.75 -6.20 2.26
C HIS A 337 17.15 -4.79 2.09
N ASP A 338 16.68 -4.18 3.18
CA ASP A 338 16.15 -2.82 3.14
C ASP A 338 17.28 -1.80 2.90
N LEU A 339 18.43 -1.95 3.57
CA LEU A 339 19.59 -1.10 3.33
C LEU A 339 20.18 -1.30 1.94
N SER A 340 20.22 -2.54 1.42
CA SER A 340 20.70 -2.81 0.05
C SER A 340 19.93 -2.00 -0.99
N THR A 341 18.62 -1.85 -0.79
CA THR A 341 17.70 -1.18 -1.73
C THR A 341 17.56 0.32 -1.48
N ASN A 342 17.65 0.76 -0.23
CA ASN A 342 17.24 2.11 0.20
C ASN A 342 18.36 2.98 0.79
N VAL A 343 19.60 2.51 0.95
CA VAL A 343 20.66 3.30 1.62
C VAL A 343 20.89 4.67 0.97
N ALA A 344 20.94 4.75 -0.37
CA ALA A 344 21.12 6.02 -1.08
C ALA A 344 19.95 6.99 -0.83
N ARG A 345 18.72 6.46 -0.76
CA ARG A 345 17.53 7.23 -0.38
C ARG A 345 17.60 7.72 1.07
N TYR A 346 18.07 6.89 2.00
CA TYR A 346 18.23 7.26 3.41
C TYR A 346 19.28 8.36 3.59
N ILE A 347 20.40 8.27 2.89
CA ILE A 347 21.42 9.33 2.85
C ILE A 347 20.83 10.62 2.30
N ALA A 348 20.18 10.58 1.13
CA ALA A 348 19.57 11.77 0.53
C ALA A 348 18.49 12.39 1.44
N ALA A 349 17.70 11.58 2.13
CA ALA A 349 16.70 12.06 3.08
C ALA A 349 17.34 12.62 4.36
N ALA A 350 18.44 12.04 4.85
CA ALA A 350 19.20 12.59 5.97
C ALA A 350 19.79 13.97 5.61
N GLN A 351 20.33 14.11 4.41
CA GLN A 351 20.85 15.37 3.85
C GLN A 351 19.73 16.41 3.66
N ALA A 352 18.56 16.02 3.13
CA ALA A 352 17.39 16.90 3.03
C ALA A 352 16.90 17.40 4.39
N LEU A 353 16.84 16.52 5.38
CA LEU A 353 16.50 16.89 6.76
C LEU A 353 17.56 17.80 7.42
N ASP A 354 18.77 17.87 6.89
CA ASP A 354 19.86 18.67 7.44
C ASP A 354 19.86 20.10 6.89
N ASP A 355 19.73 20.27 5.58
CA ASP A 355 19.76 21.59 4.92
C ASP A 355 18.38 22.16 4.60
N GLY A 356 17.31 21.37 4.70
CA GLY A 356 15.95 21.80 4.40
C GLY A 356 15.57 21.76 2.92
N GLU A 357 16.41 21.19 2.05
CA GLU A 357 16.21 21.23 0.60
C GLU A 357 15.72 19.88 0.03
N PRO A 358 14.59 19.86 -0.72
CA PRO A 358 14.15 18.69 -1.46
C PRO A 358 15.18 18.21 -2.48
N ARG A 359 15.38 16.89 -2.58
CA ARG A 359 16.29 16.26 -3.54
C ARG A 359 15.57 15.24 -4.39
N VAL A 360 15.66 15.41 -5.71
CA VAL A 360 15.20 14.40 -6.68
C VAL A 360 16.21 13.27 -6.74
N LEU A 361 15.73 12.03 -6.61
CA LEU A 361 16.54 10.82 -6.72
C LEU A 361 16.68 10.41 -8.19
N GLU A 362 17.77 9.71 -8.52
CA GLU A 362 18.04 9.21 -9.87
C GLU A 362 17.26 7.93 -10.18
N LYS A 363 15.93 7.96 -10.00
CA LYS A 363 15.02 6.82 -10.27
C LYS A 363 13.97 7.21 -11.30
N HIS A 364 13.52 6.22 -12.08
CA HIS A 364 12.45 6.38 -13.05
C HIS A 364 11.16 5.70 -12.53
N THR A 365 10.01 6.00 -13.12
CA THR A 365 8.73 5.34 -12.77
C THR A 365 7.80 5.17 -13.96
N PHE A 366 7.04 4.07 -13.97
CA PHE A 366 5.89 3.82 -14.85
C PHE A 366 4.54 4.04 -14.16
N GLN A 367 4.54 4.50 -12.90
CA GLN A 367 3.31 4.62 -12.14
C GLN A 367 2.68 6.01 -12.24
N MET A 368 3.39 6.99 -12.83
CA MET A 368 2.93 8.37 -12.94
C MET A 368 3.25 8.95 -14.32
N PRO A 369 2.27 9.54 -15.04
CA PRO A 369 2.49 10.10 -16.36
C PRO A 369 3.10 11.49 -16.30
N TRP A 370 3.95 11.81 -17.27
CA TRP A 370 4.42 13.19 -17.45
C TRP A 370 3.32 14.11 -17.98
N TYR A 371 2.38 13.59 -18.77
CA TYR A 371 1.32 14.38 -19.39
C TYR A 371 -0.03 13.66 -19.39
N GLU A 372 -1.07 14.40 -19.04
CA GLU A 372 -2.47 14.03 -19.18
C GLU A 372 -3.28 15.28 -19.51
N ASP A 373 -4.35 15.13 -20.30
CA ASP A 373 -5.27 16.22 -20.64
C ASP A 373 -6.32 16.40 -19.54
N VAL A 374 -6.75 15.28 -18.93
CA VAL A 374 -7.72 15.23 -17.83
C VAL A 374 -7.06 14.61 -16.61
N ARG A 375 -6.86 15.42 -15.58
CA ARG A 375 -6.41 14.96 -14.26
C ARG A 375 -7.60 14.83 -13.34
N VAL A 376 -7.71 13.68 -12.68
CA VAL A 376 -8.73 13.44 -11.66
C VAL A 376 -8.03 13.14 -10.33
N VAL A 377 -8.29 13.94 -9.31
CA VAL A 377 -7.82 13.69 -7.95
C VAL A 377 -9.00 13.19 -7.13
N LEU A 378 -8.81 12.04 -6.48
CA LEU A 378 -9.80 11.39 -5.64
C LEU A 378 -9.36 11.40 -4.17
N CYS A 379 -10.34 11.34 -3.29
CA CYS A 379 -10.16 11.29 -1.84
C CYS A 379 -11.29 10.46 -1.24
N ALA A 380 -10.97 9.61 -0.26
CA ALA A 380 -11.95 8.81 0.47
C ALA A 380 -11.60 8.81 1.96
N GLU A 381 -12.58 9.13 2.81
CA GLU A 381 -12.41 9.28 4.25
C GLU A 381 -13.20 8.23 5.00
N GLN A 382 -12.54 7.50 5.91
CA GLN A 382 -13.11 6.37 6.64
C GLN A 382 -13.14 6.62 8.15
N ASP A 383 -14.26 6.22 8.77
CA ASP A 383 -14.39 6.13 10.20
C ASP A 383 -13.79 4.82 10.71
N ALA A 384 -12.77 4.92 11.56
CA ALA A 384 -12.10 3.76 12.14
C ALA A 384 -12.98 2.96 13.10
N VAL A 385 -14.08 3.53 13.61
CA VAL A 385 -14.99 2.89 14.58
C VAL A 385 -15.98 1.96 13.88
N THR A 386 -16.63 2.46 12.83
CA THR A 386 -17.65 1.71 12.07
C THR A 386 -17.05 0.97 10.89
N GLY A 387 -15.93 1.44 10.34
CA GLY A 387 -15.41 1.02 9.03
C GLY A 387 -16.09 1.75 7.87
N THR A 388 -17.04 2.65 8.15
CA THR A 388 -17.85 3.35 7.16
C THR A 388 -17.04 4.45 6.47
N CYS A 389 -17.16 4.57 5.15
CA CYS A 389 -16.70 5.74 4.41
C CYS A 389 -17.65 6.90 4.67
N PHE A 390 -17.18 7.97 5.32
CA PHE A 390 -18.04 9.10 5.67
C PHE A 390 -17.90 10.29 4.73
N ALA A 391 -16.84 10.37 3.91
CA ALA A 391 -16.72 11.39 2.89
C ALA A 391 -15.97 10.92 1.64
N LEU A 392 -16.42 11.39 0.48
CA LEU A 392 -15.78 11.19 -0.82
C LEU A 392 -15.54 12.54 -1.50
N GLY A 393 -14.42 12.68 -2.21
CA GLY A 393 -14.06 13.89 -2.93
C GLY A 393 -13.57 13.63 -4.35
N ILE A 394 -13.98 14.47 -5.30
CA ILE A 394 -13.50 14.47 -6.68
C ILE A 394 -13.07 15.89 -7.06
N LYS A 395 -11.84 16.03 -7.55
CA LYS A 395 -11.37 17.25 -8.24
C LYS A 395 -10.94 16.90 -9.66
N THR A 396 -11.48 17.61 -10.64
CA THR A 396 -11.05 17.50 -12.04
C THR A 396 -10.23 18.72 -12.45
N TYR A 397 -9.27 18.50 -13.35
CA TYR A 397 -8.55 19.54 -14.06
C TYR A 397 -8.41 19.14 -15.52
N GLU A 398 -8.84 20.02 -16.43
CA GLU A 398 -8.88 19.79 -17.89
C GLU A 398 -8.09 20.83 -18.69
N GLY A 399 -7.23 21.60 -18.01
CA GLY A 399 -6.46 22.67 -18.63
C GLY A 399 -6.86 24.06 -18.17
N TRP A 400 -6.71 25.05 -19.06
CA TRP A 400 -6.85 26.47 -18.75
C TRP A 400 -7.87 27.14 -19.66
N ASP A 401 -8.80 27.89 -19.08
CA ASP A 401 -9.69 28.79 -19.80
C ASP A 401 -8.97 30.14 -20.00
N ALA A 402 -8.49 30.37 -21.22
CA ALA A 402 -7.80 31.62 -21.57
C ALA A 402 -8.74 32.85 -21.51
N ALA A 403 -10.04 32.68 -21.75
CA ALA A 403 -11.01 33.78 -21.75
C ALA A 403 -11.41 34.18 -20.32
N ALA A 404 -11.61 33.19 -19.43
CA ALA A 404 -11.96 33.43 -18.03
C ALA A 404 -10.74 33.52 -17.09
N ASN A 405 -9.53 33.37 -17.62
CA ASN A 405 -8.25 33.37 -16.89
C ASN A 405 -8.27 32.48 -15.63
N ARG A 406 -8.81 31.27 -15.76
CA ARG A 406 -8.92 30.31 -14.64
C ARG A 406 -8.74 28.87 -15.13
N PRO A 407 -8.31 27.95 -14.25
CA PRO A 407 -8.27 26.53 -14.60
C PRO A 407 -9.68 25.99 -14.88
N LEU A 408 -9.81 25.13 -15.89
CA LEU A 408 -11.01 24.36 -16.16
C LEU A 408 -11.03 23.15 -15.23
N GLY A 409 -12.05 23.05 -14.38
CA GLY A 409 -12.16 21.98 -13.40
C GLY A 409 -13.37 22.12 -12.49
N GLN A 410 -13.76 21.02 -11.86
CA GLN A 410 -14.86 20.97 -10.90
C GLN A 410 -14.41 20.26 -9.62
N GLU A 411 -15.01 20.62 -8.49
CA GLU A 411 -14.74 20.01 -7.20
C GLU A 411 -16.06 19.60 -6.54
N HIS A 412 -16.22 18.31 -6.29
CA HIS A 412 -17.39 17.74 -5.63
C HIS A 412 -16.97 17.03 -4.36
N VAL A 413 -17.78 17.18 -3.32
CA VAL A 413 -17.59 16.51 -2.03
C VAL A 413 -18.95 15.95 -1.60
N PHE A 414 -18.93 14.72 -1.10
CA PHE A 414 -20.10 13.98 -0.65
C PHE A 414 -19.82 13.54 0.78
N ILE A 415 -20.71 13.83 1.72
CA ILE A 415 -20.53 13.56 3.16
C ILE A 415 -21.77 12.85 3.70
N ALA A 416 -21.57 11.74 4.41
CA ALA A 416 -22.64 10.94 4.98
C ALA A 416 -23.20 11.65 6.23
N GLN A 417 -24.45 12.11 6.14
CA GLN A 417 -25.10 12.81 7.25
C GLN A 417 -25.59 11.85 8.34
N GLU A 418 -25.80 10.58 7.99
CA GLU A 418 -26.25 9.52 8.89
C GLU A 418 -25.21 8.41 9.00
N LYS A 419 -25.18 7.75 10.17
CA LYS A 419 -24.23 6.67 10.46
C LYS A 419 -24.56 5.45 9.61
N GLY A 420 -23.60 5.00 8.79
CA GLY A 420 -23.73 3.80 7.97
C GLY A 420 -24.41 4.01 6.61
N ASP A 421 -24.90 5.22 6.31
CA ASP A 421 -25.51 5.55 5.03
C ASP A 421 -24.45 5.90 3.97
N GLU A 422 -23.77 4.88 3.47
CA GLU A 422 -22.73 5.04 2.44
C GLU A 422 -23.32 5.22 1.04
N VAL A 423 -24.52 4.68 0.80
CA VAL A 423 -25.20 4.74 -0.49
C VAL A 423 -25.47 6.20 -0.88
N SER A 424 -25.90 7.04 0.08
CA SER A 424 -26.21 8.44 -0.18
C SER A 424 -25.00 9.28 -0.62
N ILE A 425 -23.78 8.84 -0.33
CA ILE A 425 -22.56 9.48 -0.84
C ILE A 425 -21.98 8.77 -2.07
N LEU A 426 -22.07 7.45 -2.12
CA LEU A 426 -21.45 6.64 -3.17
C LEU A 426 -22.18 6.82 -4.50
N LEU A 427 -23.51 6.76 -4.52
CA LEU A 427 -24.29 6.91 -5.74
C LEU A 427 -24.02 8.25 -6.46
N PRO A 428 -24.17 9.44 -5.82
CA PRO A 428 -23.91 10.71 -6.50
C PRO A 428 -22.42 10.92 -6.82
N PHE A 429 -21.50 10.33 -6.06
CA PHE A 429 -20.07 10.29 -6.39
C PHE A 429 -19.84 9.55 -7.71
N LEU A 430 -20.40 8.34 -7.85
CA LEU A 430 -20.25 7.53 -9.07
C LEU A 430 -20.90 8.20 -10.27
N GLN A 431 -22.12 8.73 -10.13
CA GLN A 431 -22.79 9.47 -11.20
C GLN A 431 -21.95 10.68 -11.66
N THR A 432 -21.25 11.35 -10.75
CA THR A 432 -20.35 12.47 -11.10
C THR A 432 -19.12 11.99 -11.86
N LEU A 433 -18.54 10.87 -11.43
CA LEU A 433 -17.38 10.28 -12.09
C LEU A 433 -17.73 9.67 -13.45
N ASN A 434 -18.80 8.89 -13.56
CA ASN A 434 -19.22 8.25 -14.80
C ASN A 434 -19.59 9.27 -15.88
N ARG A 435 -20.30 10.36 -15.52
CA ARG A 435 -20.55 11.48 -16.45
C ARG A 435 -19.26 12.07 -17.02
N LEU A 436 -18.20 12.18 -16.22
CA LEU A 436 -16.88 12.61 -16.70
C LEU A 436 -16.29 11.60 -17.69
N LEU A 437 -16.28 10.32 -17.32
CA LEU A 437 -15.66 9.26 -18.12
C LEU A 437 -16.37 9.09 -19.46
N GLU A 438 -17.70 9.05 -19.45
CA GLU A 438 -18.53 8.93 -20.65
C GLU A 438 -18.33 10.11 -21.59
N ARG A 439 -18.28 11.34 -21.05
CA ARG A 439 -18.02 12.53 -21.86
C ARG A 439 -16.66 12.45 -22.55
N VAL A 440 -15.58 12.15 -21.82
CA VAL A 440 -14.23 12.06 -22.39
C VAL A 440 -14.17 10.91 -23.42
N HIS A 441 -14.82 9.79 -23.14
CA HIS A 441 -14.93 8.68 -24.09
C HIS A 441 -15.66 9.09 -25.38
N GLN A 442 -16.79 9.78 -25.29
CA GLN A 442 -17.57 10.27 -26.43
C GLN A 442 -16.81 11.30 -27.25
N GLU A 443 -16.13 12.26 -26.60
CA GLU A 443 -15.25 13.23 -27.27
C GLU A 443 -14.16 12.50 -28.07
N ASN A 444 -13.47 11.54 -27.44
CA ASN A 444 -12.42 10.77 -28.12
C ASN A 444 -12.98 9.86 -29.23
N ALA A 445 -14.16 9.25 -29.02
CA ALA A 445 -14.82 8.42 -30.02
C ALA A 445 -15.21 9.26 -31.26
N SER A 446 -15.68 10.49 -31.08
CA SER A 446 -16.00 11.40 -32.18
C SER A 446 -14.76 11.74 -33.02
N ILE A 447 -13.61 11.94 -32.37
CA ILE A 447 -12.33 12.19 -33.04
C ILE A 447 -11.88 10.95 -33.80
N ARG A 448 -11.94 9.76 -33.20
CA ARG A 448 -11.58 8.48 -33.85
C ARG A 448 -12.46 8.15 -35.05
N ALA A 449 -13.73 8.54 -35.02
CA ALA A 449 -14.68 8.28 -36.10
C ALA A 449 -14.43 9.14 -37.36
N GLN A 450 -13.57 10.16 -37.30
CA GLN A 450 -13.21 10.98 -38.45
C GLN A 450 -12.44 10.15 -39.49
N ALA A 451 -12.95 10.12 -40.72
CA ALA A 451 -12.36 9.39 -41.82
C ALA A 451 -11.12 10.13 -42.37
N PRO A 452 -10.02 9.44 -42.74
CA PRO A 452 -8.85 10.09 -43.34
C PRO A 452 -9.18 10.93 -44.57
N GLU A 453 -10.17 10.52 -45.35
CA GLU A 453 -10.60 11.18 -46.58
C GLU A 453 -11.26 12.55 -46.33
N SER A 454 -11.67 12.83 -45.09
CA SER A 454 -12.18 14.14 -44.69
C SER A 454 -11.07 15.19 -44.50
N ASP A 455 -9.81 14.75 -44.39
CA ASP A 455 -8.66 15.64 -44.29
C ASP A 455 -8.24 16.15 -45.69
N PRO A 456 -8.15 17.47 -45.90
CA PRO A 456 -7.79 18.03 -47.21
C PRO A 456 -6.41 17.60 -47.72
N GLN A 457 -5.44 17.33 -46.84
CA GLN A 457 -4.09 16.91 -47.24
C GLN A 457 -4.08 15.45 -47.69
N VAL A 458 -4.81 14.58 -47.00
CA VAL A 458 -4.98 13.18 -47.39
C VAL A 458 -5.72 13.11 -48.73
N SER A 459 -6.86 13.80 -48.85
CA SER A 459 -7.65 13.83 -50.08
C SER A 459 -6.85 14.37 -51.27
N ALA A 460 -6.07 15.45 -51.09
CA ALA A 460 -5.22 15.99 -52.14
C ALA A 460 -4.09 15.02 -52.56
N ALA A 461 -3.48 14.33 -51.60
CA ALA A 461 -2.43 13.34 -51.89
C ALA A 461 -2.99 12.11 -52.62
N GLU A 462 -4.17 11.63 -52.25
CA GLU A 462 -4.86 10.54 -52.96
C GLU A 462 -5.28 10.94 -54.38
N ALA A 463 -5.75 12.19 -54.57
CA ALA A 463 -6.03 12.72 -55.90
C ALA A 463 -4.76 12.80 -56.77
N GLN A 464 -3.61 13.14 -56.20
CA GLN A 464 -2.32 13.12 -56.90
C GLN A 464 -1.91 11.70 -57.31
N VAL A 465 -2.14 10.70 -56.46
CA VAL A 465 -1.92 9.28 -56.81
C VAL A 465 -2.80 8.89 -58.00
N ALA A 466 -4.09 9.22 -57.96
CA ALA A 466 -5.03 8.92 -59.04
C ALA A 466 -4.63 9.62 -60.35
N ALA A 467 -4.22 10.88 -60.30
CA ALA A 467 -3.77 11.64 -61.46
C ALA A 467 -2.48 11.06 -62.07
N ALA A 468 -1.49 10.73 -61.24
CA ALA A 468 -0.23 10.13 -61.70
C ALA A 468 -0.45 8.73 -62.30
N GLN A 469 -1.37 7.95 -61.72
CA GLN A 469 -1.73 6.63 -62.23
C GLN A 469 -2.47 6.74 -63.58
N ALA A 470 -3.42 7.67 -63.71
CA ALA A 470 -4.10 7.94 -64.97
C ALA A 470 -3.13 8.42 -66.07
N GLU A 471 -2.13 9.25 -65.73
CA GLU A 471 -1.09 9.69 -66.67
C GLU A 471 -0.23 8.51 -67.16
N LEU A 472 0.18 7.61 -66.25
CA LEU A 472 0.92 6.40 -66.58
C LEU A 472 0.11 5.44 -67.45
N ASP A 473 -1.17 5.23 -67.14
CA ASP A 473 -2.04 4.33 -67.90
C ASP A 473 -2.36 4.91 -69.29
N ALA A 474 -2.61 6.21 -69.40
CA ALA A 474 -2.76 6.90 -70.68
C ALA A 474 -1.47 6.88 -71.51
N PHE A 475 -0.29 6.94 -70.87
CA PHE A 475 1.00 6.77 -71.56
C PHE A 475 1.17 5.35 -72.10
N ARG A 476 0.85 4.33 -71.29
CA ARG A 476 0.92 2.91 -71.69
C ARG A 476 -0.01 2.61 -72.86
N ALA A 477 -1.25 3.11 -72.81
CA ALA A 477 -2.24 2.91 -73.86
C ALA A 477 -1.81 3.58 -75.19
N ARG A 478 -1.28 4.81 -75.14
CA ARG A 478 -0.84 5.56 -76.34
C ARG A 478 0.38 4.95 -77.03
N HIS A 479 1.30 4.35 -76.27
CA HIS A 479 2.59 3.88 -76.79
C HIS A 479 2.74 2.35 -76.78
N GLU A 480 1.64 1.60 -76.69
CA GLU A 480 1.66 0.14 -76.52
C GLU A 480 2.46 -0.60 -77.60
N ALA A 481 2.25 -0.25 -78.87
CA ALA A 481 2.92 -0.90 -80.00
C ALA A 481 4.43 -0.59 -80.06
N ASP A 482 4.83 0.63 -79.71
CA ASP A 482 6.23 1.08 -79.79
C ASP A 482 7.06 0.69 -78.57
N LEU A 483 6.43 0.55 -77.39
CA LEU A 483 7.07 0.05 -76.17
C LEU A 483 7.54 -1.41 -76.31
N ARG A 484 6.94 -2.19 -77.22
CA ARG A 484 7.32 -3.59 -77.52
C ARG A 484 8.50 -3.70 -78.51
N ARG A 485 8.81 -2.62 -79.24
CA ARG A 485 9.90 -2.60 -80.24
C ARG A 485 11.25 -2.29 -79.57
N ARG A 486 12.32 -2.94 -80.04
CA ARG A 486 13.71 -2.68 -79.62
C ARG A 486 14.37 -1.68 -80.58
N THR A 487 13.89 -0.45 -80.55
CA THR A 487 14.44 0.68 -81.31
C THR A 487 14.91 1.77 -80.34
N PRO A 488 15.81 2.68 -80.76
CA PRO A 488 16.23 3.82 -79.92
C PRO A 488 15.07 4.67 -79.40
N GLN A 489 14.01 4.80 -80.21
CA GLN A 489 12.76 5.47 -79.84
C GLN A 489 11.98 4.68 -78.77
N GLY A 490 11.96 3.34 -78.85
CA GLY A 490 11.35 2.47 -77.84
C GLY A 490 12.10 2.47 -76.50
N ASP A 491 13.42 2.61 -76.51
CA ASP A 491 14.24 2.77 -75.29
C ASP A 491 13.95 4.09 -74.57
N ALA A 492 13.84 5.20 -75.31
CA ALA A 492 13.44 6.50 -74.76
C ALA A 492 12.04 6.47 -74.12
N LEU A 493 11.06 5.82 -74.78
CA LEU A 493 9.71 5.66 -74.23
C LEU A 493 9.68 4.75 -72.98
N ARG A 494 10.55 3.73 -72.89
CA ARG A 494 10.70 2.90 -71.68
C ARG A 494 11.27 3.70 -70.51
N ALA A 495 12.26 4.56 -70.75
CA ALA A 495 12.80 5.46 -69.72
C ALA A 495 11.73 6.46 -69.22
N GLN A 496 10.94 7.03 -70.14
CA GLN A 496 9.82 7.91 -69.78
C GLN A 496 8.73 7.20 -68.98
N ARG A 497 8.40 5.95 -69.33
CA ARG A 497 7.50 5.10 -68.54
C ARG A 497 8.01 4.88 -67.12
N GLU A 498 9.31 4.64 -66.97
CA GLU A 498 9.92 4.44 -65.65
C GLU A 498 9.90 5.72 -64.82
N ALA A 499 10.13 6.89 -65.43
CA ALA A 499 9.95 8.18 -64.76
C ALA A 499 8.50 8.41 -64.29
N LEU A 500 7.50 8.07 -65.12
CA LEU A 500 6.09 8.13 -64.73
C LEU A 500 5.75 7.13 -63.61
N ARG A 501 6.33 5.94 -63.64
CA ARG A 501 6.19 4.94 -62.57
C ARG A 501 6.80 5.45 -61.26
N GLN A 502 7.98 6.05 -61.29
CA GLN A 502 8.61 6.67 -60.12
C GLN A 502 7.76 7.82 -59.55
N ARG A 503 7.11 8.61 -60.40
CA ARG A 503 6.14 9.64 -59.96
C ARG A 503 4.93 9.04 -59.23
N VAL A 504 4.39 7.92 -59.71
CA VAL A 504 3.32 7.18 -59.02
C VAL A 504 3.79 6.68 -57.65
N GLU A 505 4.97 6.07 -57.57
CA GLU A 505 5.50 5.56 -56.30
C GLU A 505 5.82 6.70 -55.31
N ALA A 506 6.32 7.84 -55.79
CA ALA A 506 6.49 9.04 -54.97
C ALA A 506 5.15 9.58 -54.45
N ALA A 507 4.12 9.65 -55.30
CA ALA A 507 2.78 10.07 -54.90
C ALA A 507 2.16 9.11 -53.87
N LYS A 508 2.35 7.79 -54.02
CA LYS A 508 1.90 6.80 -53.03
C LYS A 508 2.59 6.95 -51.69
N ARG A 509 3.90 7.25 -51.69
CA ARG A 509 4.66 7.56 -50.47
C ARG A 509 4.10 8.80 -49.78
N ALA A 510 3.89 9.88 -50.54
CA ALA A 510 3.30 11.12 -50.02
C ALA A 510 1.89 10.89 -49.43
N ALA A 511 1.04 10.09 -50.09
CA ALA A 511 -0.28 9.73 -49.57
C ALA A 511 -0.19 8.90 -48.27
N LYS A 512 0.76 7.96 -48.20
CA LYS A 512 1.03 7.20 -46.97
C LYS A 512 1.50 8.10 -45.83
N ASP A 513 2.38 9.06 -46.11
CA ASP A 513 2.89 10.01 -45.12
C ASP A 513 1.77 10.96 -44.66
N ALA A 514 0.95 11.47 -45.58
CA ALA A 514 -0.23 12.28 -45.27
C ALA A 514 -1.21 11.52 -44.36
N ARG A 515 -1.52 10.26 -44.69
CA ARG A 515 -2.38 9.39 -43.88
C ARG A 515 -1.77 9.10 -42.50
N THR A 516 -0.46 8.87 -42.43
CA THR A 516 0.25 8.68 -41.16
C THR A 516 0.20 9.94 -40.30
N ASN A 517 0.37 11.12 -40.90
CA ASN A 517 0.29 12.40 -40.21
C ASN A 517 -1.13 12.70 -39.72
N PHE A 518 -2.16 12.36 -40.52
CA PHE A 518 -3.56 12.43 -40.12
C PHE A 518 -3.81 11.59 -38.85
N PHE A 519 -3.44 10.30 -38.84
CA PHE A 519 -3.64 9.46 -37.66
C PHE A 519 -2.84 9.95 -36.44
N LYS A 520 -1.63 10.50 -36.65
CA LYS A 520 -0.85 11.13 -35.56
C LYS A 520 -1.54 12.38 -35.02
N ALA A 521 -2.10 13.24 -35.89
CA ALA A 521 -2.82 14.44 -35.48
C ALA A 521 -4.13 14.09 -34.76
N GLN A 522 -4.89 13.15 -35.31
CA GLN A 522 -6.11 12.59 -34.70
C GLN A 522 -5.81 12.00 -33.32
N ARG A 523 -4.73 11.24 -33.17
CA ARG A 523 -4.30 10.69 -31.87
C ARG A 523 -3.86 11.77 -30.88
N ARG A 524 -3.22 12.85 -31.34
CA ARG A 524 -2.84 14.00 -30.51
C ARG A 524 -4.04 14.84 -30.06
N ALA A 525 -5.12 14.86 -30.84
CA ALA A 525 -6.35 15.59 -30.51
C ALA A 525 -7.19 14.86 -29.45
N GLN A 526 -7.04 13.54 -29.31
CA GLN A 526 -7.75 12.78 -28.28
C GLN A 526 -7.15 13.02 -26.88
N LYS A 527 -8.03 13.10 -25.89
CA LYS A 527 -7.70 13.35 -24.48
C LYS A 527 -7.23 12.08 -23.77
N ARG A 528 -6.21 12.25 -22.93
CA ARG A 528 -5.69 11.26 -21.99
C ARG A 528 -6.18 11.57 -20.58
N LEU A 529 -6.56 10.55 -19.83
CA LEU A 529 -7.07 10.68 -18.47
C LEU A 529 -6.22 9.90 -17.47
N HIS A 530 -5.97 10.47 -16.29
CA HIS A 530 -5.29 9.77 -15.20
C HIS A 530 -5.79 10.18 -13.81
N PHE A 531 -5.83 9.20 -12.91
CA PHE A 531 -6.28 9.36 -11.54
C PHE A 531 -5.11 9.53 -10.55
N TYR A 532 -5.34 10.31 -9.49
CA TYR A 532 -4.38 10.52 -8.42
C TYR A 532 -5.09 10.41 -7.07
N LEU A 533 -4.50 9.61 -6.16
CA LEU A 533 -4.87 9.57 -4.75
C LEU A 533 -3.62 9.91 -3.93
N TYR A 534 -3.77 10.63 -2.83
CA TYR A 534 -2.60 11.00 -2.05
C TYR A 534 -2.01 9.78 -1.33
N ASP A 535 -2.88 9.07 -0.60
CA ASP A 535 -2.51 7.95 0.26
C ASP A 535 -3.01 6.62 -0.32
N THR A 536 -2.33 5.52 0.05
CA THR A 536 -2.79 4.16 -0.20
C THR A 536 -4.11 3.88 0.53
N LEU A 537 -4.32 4.48 1.72
CA LEU A 537 -5.57 4.33 2.46
C LEU A 537 -6.78 4.85 1.67
N ASP A 538 -6.66 5.98 0.97
CA ASP A 538 -7.75 6.53 0.14
C ASP A 538 -8.19 5.49 -0.93
N ALA A 539 -7.22 4.79 -1.54
CA ALA A 539 -7.48 3.76 -2.53
C ALA A 539 -8.11 2.50 -1.92
N LEU A 540 -7.64 2.07 -0.74
CA LEU A 540 -8.20 0.93 -0.01
C LEU A 540 -9.64 1.18 0.44
N VAL A 541 -9.94 2.38 0.94
CA VAL A 541 -11.30 2.76 1.34
C VAL A 541 -12.22 2.75 0.13
N LEU A 542 -11.80 3.30 -1.01
CA LEU A 542 -12.59 3.29 -2.24
C LEU A 542 -12.87 1.85 -2.71
N LYS A 543 -11.87 0.98 -2.74
CA LYS A 543 -12.04 -0.44 -3.11
C LYS A 543 -12.95 -1.20 -2.15
N SER A 544 -12.76 -1.00 -0.84
CA SER A 544 -13.60 -1.64 0.19
C SER A 544 -15.04 -1.14 0.15
N LEU A 545 -15.26 0.11 -0.28
CA LEU A 545 -16.58 0.67 -0.49
C LEU A 545 -17.24 0.06 -1.73
N ILE A 546 -16.52 -0.10 -2.85
CA ILE A 546 -17.02 -0.81 -4.03
C ILE A 546 -17.38 -2.25 -3.67
N GLU A 547 -16.49 -2.97 -2.98
CA GLU A 547 -16.65 -4.39 -2.63
C GLU A 547 -17.89 -4.67 -1.80
N ARG A 548 -18.15 -3.84 -0.78
CA ARG A 548 -19.30 -4.01 0.10
C ARG A 548 -20.63 -3.82 -0.63
N HIS A 549 -20.70 -2.87 -1.56
CA HIS A 549 -21.93 -2.55 -2.28
C HIS A 549 -22.08 -3.28 -3.63
N LEU A 550 -21.08 -4.09 -4.03
CA LEU A 550 -21.07 -4.78 -5.32
C LEU A 550 -22.19 -5.83 -5.45
N PHE A 551 -22.55 -6.44 -4.33
CA PHE A 551 -23.55 -7.52 -4.25
C PHE A 551 -24.85 -7.07 -3.59
N ASP A 552 -24.97 -5.78 -3.28
CA ASP A 552 -26.18 -5.23 -2.69
C ASP A 552 -27.27 -5.10 -3.76
N THR A 553 -28.50 -5.51 -3.42
CA THR A 553 -29.63 -5.51 -4.37
C THR A 553 -30.34 -4.16 -4.47
N GLU A 554 -30.06 -3.22 -3.56
CA GLU A 554 -30.73 -1.93 -3.46
C GLU A 554 -29.73 -0.83 -3.08
N PRO A 555 -29.74 0.33 -3.76
CA PRO A 555 -30.60 0.69 -4.89
C PRO A 555 -30.05 0.15 -6.23
N PRO A 556 -30.89 -0.29 -7.18
CA PRO A 556 -30.45 -0.87 -8.45
C PRO A 556 -29.65 0.13 -9.32
N GLU A 557 -29.88 1.43 -9.16
CA GLU A 557 -29.09 2.48 -9.82
C GLU A 557 -27.62 2.44 -9.42
N LEU A 558 -27.32 2.04 -8.19
CA LEU A 558 -25.94 1.94 -7.70
C LEU A 558 -25.16 0.85 -8.45
N LEU A 559 -25.77 -0.32 -8.65
CA LEU A 559 -25.16 -1.41 -9.42
C LEU A 559 -24.83 -1.00 -10.86
N ALA A 560 -25.71 -0.23 -11.51
CA ALA A 560 -25.48 0.28 -12.86
C ALA A 560 -24.25 1.20 -12.92
N GLU A 561 -24.07 2.06 -11.92
CA GLU A 561 -22.96 3.00 -11.85
C GLU A 561 -21.62 2.34 -11.44
N LEU A 562 -21.67 1.24 -10.67
CA LEU A 562 -20.48 0.53 -10.19
C LEU A 562 -19.67 -0.14 -11.31
N GLY A 563 -20.31 -0.55 -12.41
CA GLY A 563 -19.66 -1.34 -13.48
C GLY A 563 -18.41 -0.67 -14.08
N ASN A 564 -18.41 0.65 -14.25
CA ASN A 564 -17.25 1.40 -14.75
C ASN A 564 -16.14 1.50 -13.70
N LEU A 565 -16.49 1.68 -12.42
CA LEU A 565 -15.51 1.87 -11.35
C LEU A 565 -14.81 0.56 -10.98
N VAL A 566 -15.53 -0.57 -10.98
CA VAL A 566 -14.95 -1.92 -10.77
C VAL A 566 -13.83 -2.20 -11.77
N ARG A 567 -13.93 -1.71 -13.01
CA ARG A 567 -12.85 -1.85 -14.00
C ARG A 567 -11.63 -1.04 -13.62
N LEU A 568 -11.82 0.22 -13.24
CA LEU A 568 -10.74 1.17 -12.94
C LEU A 568 -10.08 0.91 -11.58
N PHE A 569 -10.85 0.46 -10.60
CA PHE A 569 -10.44 0.18 -9.22
C PHE A 569 -11.05 -1.15 -8.76
N PRO A 570 -10.61 -2.28 -9.31
CA PRO A 570 -11.18 -3.57 -8.96
C PRO A 570 -10.93 -3.87 -7.47
N PRO A 571 -11.99 -4.30 -6.74
CA PRO A 571 -11.85 -4.82 -5.39
C PRO A 571 -11.08 -6.16 -5.41
N GLU A 572 -10.65 -6.64 -4.24
CA GLU A 572 -9.84 -7.86 -4.17
C GLU A 572 -10.60 -9.11 -4.65
N SER A 573 -11.92 -9.14 -4.46
CA SER A 573 -12.81 -10.21 -4.92
C SER A 573 -13.06 -10.25 -6.43
N VAL A 574 -12.68 -9.21 -7.19
CA VAL A 574 -12.94 -9.12 -8.63
C VAL A 574 -11.64 -9.16 -9.41
N LEU A 575 -11.57 -10.06 -10.40
CA LEU A 575 -10.43 -10.10 -11.31
C LEU A 575 -10.36 -8.80 -12.14
N PRO A 576 -9.22 -8.09 -12.15
CA PRO A 576 -9.06 -6.90 -12.97
C PRO A 576 -9.23 -7.24 -14.44
N ASP A 577 -9.81 -6.30 -15.20
CA ASP A 577 -9.76 -6.35 -16.65
C ASP A 577 -8.31 -6.15 -17.13
N ALA A 578 -7.85 -7.00 -18.06
CA ALA A 578 -6.46 -7.02 -18.51
C ALA A 578 -6.06 -5.71 -19.19
N ASP A 579 -6.96 -5.12 -20.00
CA ASP A 579 -6.69 -3.85 -20.68
C ASP A 579 -6.58 -2.71 -19.66
N THR A 580 -7.45 -2.68 -18.66
CA THR A 580 -7.41 -1.65 -17.61
C THR A 580 -6.18 -1.79 -16.71
N PHE A 581 -5.80 -3.02 -16.32
CA PHE A 581 -4.59 -3.29 -15.54
C PHE A 581 -3.32 -2.80 -16.27
N ARG A 582 -3.25 -3.04 -17.58
CA ARG A 582 -2.17 -2.53 -18.45
C ARG A 582 -2.10 -1.01 -18.49
N THR A 583 -3.25 -0.32 -18.46
CA THR A 583 -3.27 1.14 -18.59
C THR A 583 -2.78 1.92 -17.38
N ILE A 584 -2.56 1.26 -16.22
CA ILE A 584 -2.24 1.86 -14.91
C ILE A 584 -3.16 3.07 -14.65
N PRO A 585 -4.38 2.84 -14.13
CA PRO A 585 -5.40 3.88 -14.09
C PRO A 585 -5.05 5.01 -13.12
N ALA A 586 -4.37 4.71 -12.01
CA ALA A 586 -4.14 5.66 -10.92
C ALA A 586 -2.70 5.67 -10.37
N THR A 587 -2.26 6.84 -9.92
CA THR A 587 -1.05 7.04 -9.11
C THR A 587 -1.40 7.22 -7.64
N VAL A 588 -0.69 6.52 -6.74
CA VAL A 588 -0.66 6.87 -5.31
C VAL A 588 0.53 7.80 -5.05
N VAL A 589 0.25 9.07 -4.76
CA VAL A 589 1.26 10.16 -4.73
C VAL A 589 2.33 9.93 -3.66
N VAL A 590 1.95 9.47 -2.46
CA VAL A 590 2.91 9.22 -1.38
C VAL A 590 3.95 8.14 -1.75
N GLN A 591 3.55 7.14 -2.56
CA GLN A 591 4.46 6.11 -3.05
C GLN A 591 5.47 6.70 -4.05
N MET A 592 5.04 7.63 -4.91
CA MET A 592 5.93 8.35 -5.83
C MET A 592 6.91 9.25 -5.10
N LEU A 593 6.44 10.00 -4.10
CA LEU A 593 7.32 10.82 -3.26
C LEU A 593 8.38 9.94 -2.58
N ARG A 594 7.96 8.83 -1.94
CA ARG A 594 8.88 7.89 -1.28
C ARG A 594 9.93 7.33 -2.25
N ALA A 595 9.56 7.05 -3.50
CA ALA A 595 10.45 6.42 -4.47
C ALA A 595 11.39 7.40 -5.17
N LEU A 596 10.95 8.65 -5.42
CA LEU A 596 11.59 9.58 -6.35
C LEU A 596 12.15 10.83 -5.69
N VAL A 597 11.74 11.17 -4.46
CA VAL A 597 12.13 12.43 -3.82
C VAL A 597 12.48 12.22 -2.34
N ALA A 598 13.65 12.71 -1.96
CA ALA A 598 14.03 12.91 -0.57
C ALA A 598 13.56 14.30 -0.11
N LEU A 599 12.60 14.34 0.81
CA LEU A 599 12.04 15.57 1.34
C LEU A 599 12.55 15.85 2.76
N PRO A 600 12.65 17.13 3.17
CA PRO A 600 12.92 17.54 4.55
C PRO A 600 11.72 17.32 5.48
N VAL A 601 11.02 16.19 5.35
CA VAL A 601 9.89 15.79 6.21
C VAL A 601 10.29 14.55 7.02
N PRO A 602 10.30 14.63 8.36
CA PRO A 602 10.70 13.50 9.19
C PRO A 602 9.61 12.43 9.25
N TYR A 603 10.01 11.19 9.55
CA TYR A 603 9.16 10.01 9.80
C TYR A 603 8.38 9.47 8.59
N GLY A 604 7.55 10.31 7.95
CA GLY A 604 6.72 9.94 6.81
C GLY A 604 6.15 11.16 6.10
N TYR A 605 5.79 10.99 4.83
CA TYR A 605 5.34 12.08 3.96
C TYR A 605 3.83 12.30 4.07
N ASP A 606 3.37 12.90 5.17
CA ASP A 606 1.98 13.32 5.31
C ASP A 606 1.66 14.57 4.47
N LEU A 607 0.42 14.69 3.99
CA LEU A 607 0.01 15.73 3.06
C LEU A 607 0.18 17.13 3.63
N ARG A 608 -0.03 17.29 4.95
CA ARG A 608 0.11 18.59 5.61
C ARG A 608 1.55 19.06 5.51
N SER A 609 2.50 18.25 5.97
CA SER A 609 3.93 18.57 5.91
C SER A 609 4.41 18.73 4.47
N VAL A 610 4.07 17.79 3.59
CA VAL A 610 4.54 17.79 2.19
C VAL A 610 4.01 19.00 1.42
N SER A 611 2.73 19.34 1.54
CA SER A 611 2.16 20.47 0.80
C SER A 611 2.70 21.83 1.26
N GLU A 612 3.23 21.92 2.48
CA GLU A 612 3.88 23.13 2.99
C GLU A 612 5.23 23.39 2.30
N ILE A 613 6.02 22.32 2.10
CA ILE A 613 7.41 22.42 1.62
C ILE A 613 7.59 22.07 0.13
N TYR A 614 6.69 21.28 -0.45
CA TYR A 614 6.87 20.64 -1.76
C TYR A 614 5.66 20.93 -2.66
N GLN A 615 5.59 22.18 -3.10
CA GLN A 615 4.55 22.72 -3.97
C GLN A 615 5.17 23.55 -5.11
N PRO A 616 4.41 23.84 -6.18
CA PRO A 616 4.88 24.73 -7.26
C PRO A 616 5.17 26.13 -6.72
N GLU A 617 6.15 26.82 -7.32
CA GLU A 617 6.52 28.19 -6.95
C GLU A 617 5.37 29.18 -7.09
N SER A 618 4.50 28.96 -8.09
CA SER A 618 3.30 29.76 -8.34
C SER A 618 2.05 28.87 -8.36
N GLY A 619 0.98 29.33 -7.71
CA GLY A 619 -0.29 28.61 -7.64
C GLY A 619 -0.26 27.33 -6.79
N GLY A 620 0.70 27.21 -5.87
CA GLY A 620 0.75 26.15 -4.88
C GLY A 620 -0.41 26.21 -3.87
N PHE A 621 -0.73 25.07 -3.27
CA PHE A 621 -1.77 24.96 -2.26
C PHE A 621 -1.28 24.14 -1.06
N GLN A 622 -1.38 24.75 0.13
CA GLN A 622 -1.04 24.11 1.40
C GLN A 622 -2.28 23.52 2.07
N PHE A 623 -2.17 22.28 2.52
CA PHE A 623 -3.23 21.63 3.28
C PHE A 623 -3.27 22.18 4.72
N ARG A 624 -4.29 22.98 5.03
CA ARG A 624 -4.54 23.53 6.36
C ARG A 624 -6.00 23.30 6.75
N THR A 625 -6.23 22.76 7.94
CA THR A 625 -7.56 22.58 8.52
C THR A 625 -7.67 23.29 9.87
N PRO A 626 -8.88 23.58 10.36
CA PRO A 626 -9.08 23.99 11.74
C PRO A 626 -8.62 22.92 12.74
N TYR A 627 -8.46 23.34 14.00
CA TYR A 627 -8.15 22.43 15.10
C TYR A 627 -9.20 21.33 15.21
N GLY A 628 -8.75 20.08 15.40
CA GLY A 628 -9.63 18.92 15.56
C GLY A 628 -10.20 18.33 14.26
N PHE A 629 -9.78 18.80 13.08
CA PHE A 629 -10.19 18.27 11.77
C PHE A 629 -9.09 17.50 11.03
N SER A 630 -7.84 17.59 11.49
CA SER A 630 -6.74 16.75 11.03
C SER A 630 -5.81 16.42 12.19
N TRP A 631 -5.10 15.31 12.06
CA TRP A 631 -4.11 14.86 13.04
C TRP A 631 -2.75 14.74 12.38
N GLU A 632 -1.69 15.02 13.14
CA GLU A 632 -0.33 14.87 12.62
C GLU A 632 -0.09 13.41 12.21
N HIS A 633 0.60 13.21 11.07
CA HIS A 633 0.89 11.91 10.47
C HIS A 633 -0.35 11.09 10.05
N SER A 634 -1.52 11.73 10.00
CA SER A 634 -2.73 11.17 9.38
C SER A 634 -3.06 11.96 8.14
N ASN A 635 -3.23 11.27 7.01
CA ASN A 635 -3.78 11.87 5.79
C ASN A 635 -5.31 11.83 5.78
N GLN A 636 -5.94 11.22 6.77
CA GLN A 636 -7.39 11.20 6.97
C GLN A 636 -7.85 12.39 7.82
N ILE A 637 -9.05 12.88 7.51
CA ILE A 637 -9.80 13.81 8.35
C ILE A 637 -10.11 13.13 9.68
N ALA A 638 -10.11 13.92 10.75
CA ALA A 638 -10.41 13.46 12.09
C ALA A 638 -11.82 12.84 12.19
N PHE A 639 -11.92 11.52 12.16
CA PHE A 639 -13.21 10.81 12.11
C PHE A 639 -14.12 11.11 13.31
N GLU A 640 -13.59 11.46 14.48
CA GLU A 640 -14.46 11.82 15.61
C GLU A 640 -15.39 13.02 15.30
N ARG A 641 -15.05 13.87 14.32
CA ARG A 641 -15.92 14.97 13.89
C ARG A 641 -17.18 14.48 13.20
N ILE A 642 -17.16 13.35 12.47
CA ILE A 642 -18.40 12.82 11.89
C ILE A 642 -19.31 12.20 12.96
N HIS A 643 -18.73 11.64 14.02
CA HIS A 643 -19.51 11.17 15.18
C HIS A 643 -20.21 12.33 15.90
N ASP A 644 -19.58 13.51 15.98
CA ASP A 644 -20.24 14.70 16.52
C ASP A 644 -21.48 15.07 15.68
N VAL A 645 -21.43 14.90 14.35
CA VAL A 645 -22.58 15.11 13.45
C VAL A 645 -23.66 14.05 13.68
N TRP A 646 -23.30 12.76 13.60
CA TRP A 646 -24.25 11.65 13.72
C TRP A 646 -24.97 11.62 15.07
N ASN A 647 -24.30 12.08 16.13
CA ASN A 647 -24.87 12.12 17.48
C ASN A 647 -25.48 13.48 17.84
N GLY A 648 -25.53 14.45 16.91
CA GLY A 648 -26.06 15.79 17.16
C GLY A 648 -25.30 16.56 18.26
N THR A 649 -24.00 16.32 18.40
CA THR A 649 -23.14 16.90 19.45
C THR A 649 -22.38 18.12 18.92
N GLU A 650 -22.29 19.17 19.73
CA GLU A 650 -21.51 20.37 19.41
C GLU A 650 -20.01 20.15 19.65
N PHE A 651 -19.16 20.63 18.74
CA PHE A 651 -17.71 20.64 18.94
C PHE A 651 -17.24 21.97 19.53
N ARG A 652 -16.64 21.92 20.72
CA ARG A 652 -16.13 23.09 21.44
C ARG A 652 -14.62 23.05 21.57
N TYR A 653 -13.95 24.13 21.17
CA TYR A 653 -12.49 24.24 21.28
C TYR A 653 -12.06 25.68 21.52
N GLN A 654 -10.81 25.88 21.97
CA GLN A 654 -10.22 27.21 22.09
C GLN A 654 -9.24 27.45 20.93
N GLN A 655 -9.36 28.62 20.31
CA GLN A 655 -8.44 29.08 19.27
C GLN A 655 -7.96 30.49 19.60
N ARG A 656 -6.65 30.64 19.84
CA ARG A 656 -6.02 31.92 20.21
C ARG A 656 -6.72 32.62 21.38
N GLY A 657 -7.14 31.84 22.39
CA GLY A 657 -7.83 32.34 23.58
C GLY A 657 -9.33 32.60 23.41
N THR A 658 -9.89 32.42 22.22
CA THR A 658 -11.34 32.54 21.97
C THR A 658 -12.00 31.17 21.97
N ALA A 659 -13.06 31.00 22.75
CA ALA A 659 -13.90 29.81 22.69
C ALA A 659 -14.69 29.79 21.36
N ARG A 660 -14.59 28.68 20.64
CA ARG A 660 -15.34 28.38 19.42
C ARG A 660 -16.30 27.23 19.71
N VAL A 661 -17.51 27.34 19.18
CA VAL A 661 -18.54 26.30 19.20
C VAL A 661 -18.97 26.09 17.77
N LEU A 662 -18.93 24.84 17.31
CA LEU A 662 -19.41 24.43 16.00
C LEU A 662 -20.62 23.52 16.19
N THR A 663 -21.73 23.87 15.54
CA THR A 663 -22.92 23.01 15.45
C THR A 663 -22.65 21.85 14.48
N PRO A 664 -23.46 20.77 14.49
CA PRO A 664 -23.34 19.69 13.50
C PRO A 664 -23.29 20.18 12.04
N SER A 665 -24.07 21.21 11.70
CA SER A 665 -24.06 21.84 10.36
C SER A 665 -22.73 22.54 10.06
N ASP A 666 -22.18 23.28 11.03
CA ASP A 666 -20.86 23.92 10.88
C ASP A 666 -19.74 22.88 10.74
N ILE A 667 -19.83 21.77 11.47
CA ILE A 667 -18.88 20.65 11.39
C ILE A 667 -18.90 20.04 9.99
N LEU A 668 -20.09 19.78 9.41
CA LEU A 668 -20.21 19.31 8.03
C LEU A 668 -19.56 20.27 7.03
N GLN A 669 -19.75 21.59 7.21
CA GLN A 669 -19.12 22.59 6.35
C GLN A 669 -17.59 22.57 6.46
N GLU A 670 -17.04 22.37 7.66
CA GLU A 670 -15.60 22.26 7.87
C GLU A 670 -15.03 20.94 7.34
N ILE A 671 -15.77 19.83 7.40
CA ILE A 671 -15.40 18.58 6.71
C ILE A 671 -15.35 18.81 5.19
N ASP A 672 -16.36 19.47 4.59
CA ASP A 672 -16.36 19.80 3.15
C ASP A 672 -15.12 20.62 2.77
N LYS A 673 -14.84 21.70 3.52
CA LYS A 673 -13.64 22.53 3.31
C LYS A 673 -12.35 21.72 3.43
N ALA A 674 -12.26 20.81 4.41
CA ALA A 674 -11.09 19.96 4.60
C ALA A 674 -10.89 18.98 3.44
N VAL A 675 -11.94 18.32 2.95
CA VAL A 675 -11.86 17.43 1.77
C VAL A 675 -11.42 18.23 0.53
N ARG A 676 -11.98 19.41 0.29
CA ARG A 676 -11.55 20.28 -0.82
C ARG A 676 -10.10 20.72 -0.69
N ALA A 677 -9.66 21.07 0.52
CA ALA A 677 -8.28 21.44 0.78
C ALA A 677 -7.34 20.25 0.50
N LYS A 678 -7.72 19.03 0.89
CA LYS A 678 -6.97 17.80 0.60
C LYS A 678 -6.84 17.57 -0.89
N LEU A 679 -7.95 17.63 -1.65
CA LEU A 679 -7.94 17.50 -3.11
C LEU A 679 -7.01 18.52 -3.80
N ARG A 680 -7.06 19.79 -3.37
CA ARG A 680 -6.23 20.87 -3.94
C ARG A 680 -4.75 20.71 -3.58
N ALA A 681 -4.44 20.31 -2.35
CA ALA A 681 -3.08 20.08 -1.92
C ALA A 681 -2.46 18.88 -2.66
N THR A 682 -3.20 17.79 -2.83
CA THR A 682 -2.75 16.64 -3.63
C THR A 682 -2.46 17.04 -5.07
N ASP A 683 -3.35 17.79 -5.72
CA ASP A 683 -3.10 18.33 -7.06
C ASP A 683 -1.86 19.25 -7.12
N SER A 684 -1.66 20.08 -6.10
CA SER A 684 -0.46 20.93 -5.97
C SER A 684 0.82 20.10 -5.93
N VAL A 685 0.87 19.07 -5.10
CA VAL A 685 2.02 18.16 -5.00
C VAL A 685 2.26 17.41 -6.31
N VAL A 686 1.19 16.94 -6.98
CA VAL A 686 1.28 16.31 -8.31
C VAL A 686 1.89 17.28 -9.33
N ARG A 687 1.46 18.55 -9.35
CA ARG A 687 2.04 19.56 -10.25
C ARG A 687 3.53 19.76 -9.99
N ARG A 688 3.96 19.80 -8.72
CA ARG A 688 5.37 19.94 -8.37
C ARG A 688 6.20 18.73 -8.82
N LEU A 689 5.74 17.51 -8.53
CA LEU A 689 6.38 16.28 -8.98
C LEU A 689 6.59 16.28 -10.51
N LYS A 690 5.56 16.64 -11.28
CA LYS A 690 5.65 16.68 -12.73
C LYS A 690 6.63 17.74 -13.25
N ALA A 691 6.70 18.89 -12.58
CA ALA A 691 7.65 19.95 -12.93
C ALA A 691 9.10 19.54 -12.66
N ASP A 692 9.37 18.85 -11.56
CA ASP A 692 10.73 18.45 -11.17
C ASP A 692 11.24 17.22 -11.93
N LEU A 693 10.36 16.24 -12.18
CA LEU A 693 10.72 14.92 -12.73
C LEU A 693 10.51 14.83 -14.25
N GLY A 694 9.54 15.58 -14.79
CA GLY A 694 9.17 15.54 -16.20
C GLY A 694 10.31 15.94 -17.14
N PRO A 695 10.92 17.13 -16.98
CA PRO A 695 12.05 17.58 -17.79
C PRO A 695 13.29 16.67 -17.72
N LYS A 696 13.43 15.90 -16.63
CA LYS A 696 14.51 14.93 -16.43
C LYS A 696 14.25 13.57 -17.08
N GLY A 697 13.09 13.37 -17.72
CA GLY A 697 12.73 12.09 -18.34
C GLY A 697 12.41 10.96 -17.34
N GLN A 698 12.20 11.28 -16.06
CA GLN A 698 12.01 10.25 -15.01
C GLN A 698 10.58 9.69 -14.94
N LEU A 699 9.61 10.38 -15.54
CA LEU A 699 8.21 9.96 -15.64
C LEU A 699 7.97 9.26 -16.99
N LEU A 700 8.08 7.93 -16.99
CA LEU A 700 8.08 7.12 -18.22
C LEU A 700 6.67 6.70 -18.66
N LEU A 701 5.65 6.79 -17.81
CA LEU A 701 4.30 6.37 -18.18
C LEU A 701 3.72 7.23 -19.31
N ARG A 702 3.44 6.60 -20.44
CA ARG A 702 2.74 7.19 -21.59
C ARG A 702 1.29 6.73 -21.60
N LYS A 703 0.35 7.65 -21.35
CA LYS A 703 -1.08 7.34 -21.40
C LYS A 703 -1.59 7.33 -22.84
N GLU A 704 -2.46 6.38 -23.14
CA GLU A 704 -3.25 6.41 -24.37
C GLU A 704 -4.45 7.32 -24.27
N PRO A 705 -5.00 7.74 -25.44
CA PRO A 705 -6.34 8.27 -25.51
C PRO A 705 -7.32 7.46 -24.66
N PHE A 706 -8.03 8.14 -23.77
CA PHE A 706 -8.97 7.46 -22.88
C PHE A 706 -10.11 6.82 -23.66
N GLN A 707 -10.45 5.60 -23.29
CA GLN A 707 -11.57 4.84 -23.84
C GLN A 707 -12.17 3.97 -22.75
N LEU A 708 -13.50 3.99 -22.63
CA LEU A 708 -14.24 2.97 -21.89
C LEU A 708 -14.29 1.70 -22.74
N TYR A 709 -13.79 0.60 -22.18
CA TYR A 709 -13.83 -0.71 -22.82
C TYR A 709 -15.17 -1.37 -22.51
N THR A 710 -15.86 -1.87 -23.54
CA THR A 710 -17.13 -2.61 -23.44
C THR A 710 -16.96 -4.14 -23.45
N ALA A 711 -15.76 -4.66 -23.15
CA ALA A 711 -15.55 -6.12 -23.00
C ALA A 711 -16.40 -6.69 -21.84
N GLY A 712 -16.68 -8.00 -21.84
CA GLY A 712 -17.67 -8.70 -20.99
C GLY A 712 -17.79 -8.23 -19.53
N ASP A 713 -18.99 -8.37 -18.96
CA ASP A 713 -19.28 -8.01 -17.58
C ASP A 713 -18.38 -8.82 -16.63
N PRO A 714 -17.46 -8.19 -15.86
CA PRO A 714 -16.61 -8.90 -14.89
C PRO A 714 -17.43 -9.64 -13.82
N LEU A 715 -18.71 -9.31 -13.65
CA LEU A 715 -19.63 -9.97 -12.74
C LEU A 715 -20.31 -11.21 -13.34
N GLN A 716 -20.20 -11.45 -14.65
CA GLN A 716 -20.81 -12.58 -15.37
C GLN A 716 -19.79 -13.41 -16.15
N VAL A 717 -18.54 -13.46 -15.70
CA VAL A 717 -17.45 -14.16 -16.37
C VAL A 717 -17.70 -15.68 -16.38
N GLN A 718 -17.87 -16.27 -17.57
CA GLN A 718 -17.93 -17.72 -17.75
C GLN A 718 -16.53 -18.35 -17.60
N MET A 719 -16.42 -19.63 -17.23
CA MET A 719 -15.14 -20.32 -16.95
C MET A 719 -14.06 -20.15 -18.06
N PHE A 720 -14.44 -20.23 -19.34
CA PHE A 720 -13.48 -20.03 -20.45
C PHE A 720 -13.03 -18.57 -20.60
N GLU A 721 -13.90 -17.63 -20.27
CA GLU A 721 -13.56 -16.21 -20.26
C GLU A 721 -12.65 -15.87 -19.06
N ALA A 722 -12.88 -16.49 -17.90
CA ALA A 722 -12.02 -16.38 -16.73
C ALA A 722 -10.59 -16.85 -17.02
N LEU A 723 -10.43 -18.02 -17.68
CA LEU A 723 -9.12 -18.52 -18.08
C LEU A 723 -8.40 -17.59 -19.06
N ARG A 724 -9.14 -16.99 -20.00
CA ARG A 724 -8.60 -15.99 -20.96
C ARG A 724 -8.14 -14.73 -20.23
N ILE A 725 -8.95 -14.20 -19.32
CA ILE A 725 -8.61 -13.02 -18.49
C ILE A 725 -7.39 -13.33 -17.63
N PHE A 726 -7.37 -14.47 -16.95
CA PHE A 726 -6.27 -14.90 -16.10
C PHE A 726 -4.95 -14.98 -16.88
N THR A 727 -4.96 -15.64 -18.05
CA THR A 727 -3.79 -15.70 -18.92
C THR A 727 -3.32 -14.30 -19.35
N ALA A 728 -4.26 -13.40 -19.68
CA ALA A 728 -3.93 -12.03 -20.05
C ALA A 728 -3.35 -11.23 -18.86
N LEU A 729 -3.84 -11.45 -17.64
CA LEU A 729 -3.32 -10.85 -16.42
C LEU A 729 -1.93 -11.35 -16.07
N GLU A 730 -1.67 -12.66 -16.18
CA GLU A 730 -0.33 -13.23 -15.97
C GLU A 730 0.69 -12.61 -16.93
N VAL A 731 0.33 -12.51 -18.22
CA VAL A 731 1.17 -11.83 -19.23
C VAL A 731 1.40 -10.36 -18.85
N SER A 732 0.36 -9.68 -18.38
CA SER A 732 0.46 -8.26 -18.00
C SER A 732 1.29 -8.05 -16.74
N LEU A 733 1.22 -8.97 -15.77
CA LEU A 733 2.04 -8.93 -14.56
C LEU A 733 3.52 -9.14 -14.89
N ALA A 734 3.83 -10.16 -15.69
CA ALA A 734 5.19 -10.41 -16.16
C ALA A 734 5.79 -9.20 -16.89
N GLU A 735 4.98 -8.53 -17.71
CA GLU A 735 5.38 -7.29 -18.40
C GLU A 735 5.66 -6.13 -17.43
N LEU A 736 4.80 -5.91 -16.44
CA LEU A 736 5.01 -4.87 -15.42
C LEU A 736 6.26 -5.15 -14.57
N GLU A 737 6.55 -6.42 -14.29
CA GLU A 737 7.78 -6.81 -13.57
C GLU A 737 9.04 -6.46 -14.36
N VAL A 738 9.07 -6.76 -15.66
CA VAL A 738 10.18 -6.37 -16.56
C VAL A 738 10.33 -4.84 -16.57
N LYS A 739 9.24 -4.10 -16.74
CA LYS A 739 9.26 -2.64 -16.70
C LYS A 739 9.81 -2.08 -15.40
N ARG A 740 9.39 -2.65 -14.26
CA ARG A 740 9.87 -2.25 -12.93
C ARG A 740 11.38 -2.46 -12.80
N VAL A 741 11.94 -3.55 -13.33
CA VAL A 741 13.40 -3.74 -13.38
C VAL A 741 14.06 -2.63 -14.21
N HIS A 742 13.46 -2.29 -15.34
CA HIS A 742 13.96 -1.25 -16.24
C HIS A 742 13.79 0.20 -15.72
N THR A 743 13.10 0.43 -14.60
CA THR A 743 13.10 1.76 -13.93
C THR A 743 14.21 1.93 -12.91
N LEU A 744 14.88 0.85 -12.52
CA LEU A 744 15.97 0.90 -11.54
C LEU A 744 17.22 1.54 -12.15
N PRO A 745 18.06 2.23 -11.34
CA PRO A 745 19.41 2.60 -11.74
C PRO A 745 20.19 1.37 -12.25
N VAL A 746 21.09 1.57 -13.22
CA VAL A 746 21.85 0.45 -13.81
C VAL A 746 22.66 -0.31 -12.75
N SER A 747 23.24 0.40 -11.78
CA SER A 747 23.93 -0.19 -10.63
C SER A 747 23.04 -1.15 -9.83
N ASP A 748 21.77 -0.78 -9.62
CA ASP A 748 20.82 -1.57 -8.84
C ASP A 748 20.36 -2.81 -9.64
N ARG A 749 20.29 -2.71 -10.97
CA ARG A 749 20.01 -3.86 -11.85
C ARG A 749 21.16 -4.87 -11.83
N VAL A 750 22.40 -4.39 -11.87
CA VAL A 750 23.60 -5.24 -11.73
C VAL A 750 23.62 -5.93 -10.38
N ALA A 751 23.37 -5.19 -9.29
CA ALA A 751 23.29 -5.76 -7.93
C ALA A 751 22.14 -6.76 -7.76
N SER A 752 21.09 -6.66 -8.57
CA SER A 752 19.97 -7.61 -8.61
C SER A 752 20.20 -8.78 -9.59
N PHE A 753 21.38 -8.85 -10.23
CA PHE A 753 21.80 -9.89 -11.17
C PHE A 753 21.02 -9.95 -12.50
N VAL A 754 20.28 -8.90 -12.84
CA VAL A 754 19.36 -8.83 -14.00
C VAL A 754 19.88 -7.95 -15.14
N CYS A 755 21.17 -7.57 -15.12
CA CYS A 755 21.78 -6.73 -16.15
C CYS A 755 23.29 -6.99 -16.27
N ILE A 756 23.79 -7.06 -17.51
CA ILE A 756 25.21 -6.98 -17.83
C ILE A 756 25.53 -5.54 -18.23
N HIS A 757 26.35 -4.85 -17.44
CA HIS A 757 26.75 -3.47 -17.71
C HIS A 757 28.15 -3.37 -18.33
N GLY A 758 28.44 -2.24 -18.98
CA GLY A 758 29.76 -1.94 -19.53
C GLY A 758 30.08 -2.65 -20.85
N LEU A 759 29.08 -3.14 -21.57
CA LEU A 759 29.28 -3.86 -22.84
C LEU A 759 30.05 -3.02 -23.86
N ARG A 760 31.20 -3.52 -24.31
CA ARG A 760 32.01 -2.94 -25.40
C ARG A 760 32.37 -4.01 -26.42
N ALA A 761 31.95 -3.82 -27.67
CA ALA A 761 32.26 -4.73 -28.75
C ALA A 761 33.79 -4.81 -28.96
N GLU A 762 34.33 -6.02 -29.15
CA GLU A 762 35.73 -6.22 -29.52
C GLU A 762 35.99 -5.90 -31.00
N THR A 763 34.94 -6.01 -31.83
CA THR A 763 34.99 -5.77 -33.29
C THR A 763 33.71 -5.12 -33.79
N ASP A 764 33.82 -4.25 -34.79
CA ASP A 764 32.66 -3.57 -35.42
C ASP A 764 31.96 -4.42 -36.49
N THR A 765 32.46 -5.63 -36.75
CA THR A 765 31.93 -6.54 -37.77
C THR A 765 31.51 -7.87 -37.15
N LEU A 766 30.41 -8.44 -37.66
CA LEU A 766 29.98 -9.80 -37.33
C LEU A 766 31.08 -10.81 -37.68
N GLY A 767 31.34 -11.74 -36.77
CA GLY A 767 32.19 -12.90 -37.02
C GLY A 767 31.62 -13.80 -38.12
N ALA A 768 32.44 -14.74 -38.61
CA ALA A 768 32.01 -15.70 -39.64
C ALA A 768 30.82 -16.59 -39.20
N ASP A 769 30.59 -16.69 -37.89
CA ASP A 769 29.48 -17.39 -37.24
C ASP A 769 28.25 -16.49 -36.99
N GLY A 770 28.27 -15.22 -37.41
CA GLY A 770 27.18 -14.27 -37.21
C GLY A 770 27.07 -13.73 -35.78
N THR A 771 28.16 -13.77 -35.00
CA THR A 771 28.19 -13.31 -33.60
C THR A 771 29.20 -12.19 -33.37
N ILE A 772 29.10 -11.50 -32.23
CA ILE A 772 30.06 -10.47 -31.78
C ILE A 772 30.40 -10.71 -30.32
N TRP A 773 31.69 -10.59 -29.97
CA TRP A 773 32.16 -10.60 -28.58
C TRP A 773 32.12 -9.20 -27.97
N PHE A 774 31.61 -9.12 -26.74
CA PHE A 774 31.57 -7.91 -25.93
C PHE A 774 32.30 -8.13 -24.61
N ARG A 775 33.20 -7.22 -24.25
CA ARG A 775 33.72 -7.13 -22.88
C ARG A 775 32.69 -6.45 -21.99
N PHE A 776 32.66 -6.79 -20.70
CA PHE A 776 31.75 -6.17 -19.73
C PHE A 776 32.41 -5.98 -18.37
N ASP A 777 31.72 -5.24 -17.48
CA ASP A 777 32.26 -4.90 -16.17
C ASP A 777 32.31 -6.13 -15.23
N PRO A 778 33.43 -6.39 -14.53
CA PRO A 778 33.54 -7.54 -13.62
C PRO A 778 32.46 -7.62 -12.54
N ALA A 779 31.91 -6.48 -12.10
CA ALA A 779 30.83 -6.42 -11.13
C ALA A 779 29.52 -7.08 -11.60
N ALA A 780 29.36 -7.30 -12.91
CA ALA A 780 28.19 -7.97 -13.49
C ALA A 780 28.39 -9.48 -13.74
N SER A 781 29.48 -10.07 -13.25
CA SER A 781 29.80 -11.49 -13.48
C SER A 781 28.81 -12.46 -12.86
N ASP A 782 28.12 -12.07 -11.79
CA ASP A 782 27.12 -12.87 -11.08
C ASP A 782 25.71 -12.79 -11.71
N THR A 783 25.60 -12.29 -12.95
CA THR A 783 24.31 -12.21 -13.65
C THR A 783 23.69 -13.60 -13.84
N LYS A 784 22.35 -13.65 -13.88
CA LYS A 784 21.59 -14.90 -14.01
C LYS A 784 21.32 -15.35 -15.45
N PHE A 785 21.92 -14.71 -16.46
CA PHE A 785 21.73 -15.14 -17.86
C PHE A 785 22.59 -16.37 -18.18
N GLU A 786 22.04 -17.33 -18.90
CA GLU A 786 22.72 -18.56 -19.33
C GLU A 786 22.96 -18.60 -20.85
N PRO A 787 24.01 -19.29 -21.33
CA PRO A 787 24.18 -19.56 -22.76
C PRO A 787 22.97 -20.27 -23.35
N GLY A 788 22.36 -19.65 -24.37
CA GLY A 788 21.11 -20.11 -24.97
C GLY A 788 19.93 -19.18 -24.70
N ASP A 789 20.02 -18.29 -23.70
CA ASP A 789 19.00 -17.28 -23.41
C ASP A 789 18.77 -16.37 -24.62
N PHE A 790 17.50 -16.20 -24.97
CA PHE A 790 17.00 -15.42 -26.11
C PHE A 790 15.97 -14.39 -25.62
N ASN A 791 15.55 -13.45 -26.48
CA ASN A 791 14.83 -12.22 -26.06
C ASN A 791 15.60 -11.32 -25.08
N LEU A 792 16.94 -11.42 -25.05
CA LEU A 792 17.75 -10.41 -24.39
C LEU A 792 17.77 -9.15 -25.25
N VAL A 793 18.00 -7.99 -24.63
CA VAL A 793 17.99 -6.73 -25.36
C VAL A 793 19.19 -5.87 -25.02
N LEU A 794 19.83 -5.33 -26.05
CA LEU A 794 20.90 -4.36 -25.93
C LEU A 794 20.35 -2.94 -25.90
N THR A 795 20.75 -2.16 -24.91
CA THR A 795 20.44 -0.74 -24.81
C THR A 795 21.70 0.11 -24.76
N PRO A 796 21.67 1.34 -25.30
CA PRO A 796 22.68 2.33 -25.02
C PRO A 796 22.77 2.59 -23.51
N ALA A 797 23.99 2.72 -22.98
CA ALA A 797 24.21 2.91 -21.54
C ALA A 797 23.69 4.27 -21.03
N ASP A 798 23.66 5.28 -21.90
CA ASP A 798 23.14 6.62 -21.67
C ASP A 798 21.61 6.71 -21.83
N GLU A 799 21.00 5.79 -22.58
CA GLU A 799 19.55 5.68 -22.74
C GLU A 799 19.03 4.25 -22.43
N PRO A 800 19.22 3.74 -21.19
CA PRO A 800 18.81 2.37 -20.84
C PRO A 800 17.29 2.14 -20.84
N ALA A 801 16.52 3.22 -21.06
CA ALA A 801 15.07 3.23 -21.14
C ALA A 801 14.53 3.32 -22.58
N ILE A 802 15.37 3.42 -23.63
CA ILE A 802 14.94 3.65 -25.02
C ILE A 802 13.96 2.57 -25.54
N LEU A 803 14.18 1.32 -25.14
CA LEU A 803 13.28 0.22 -25.49
C LEU A 803 11.90 0.42 -24.88
N LEU A 804 11.80 1.05 -23.71
CA LEU A 804 10.52 1.24 -23.03
C LEU A 804 9.66 2.23 -23.80
N SER A 805 10.23 3.30 -24.36
CA SER A 805 9.49 4.23 -25.23
C SER A 805 9.00 3.60 -26.53
N ASP A 806 9.72 2.60 -27.06
CA ASP A 806 9.35 1.88 -28.28
C ASP A 806 8.41 0.68 -28.00
N ILE A 807 8.47 0.11 -26.79
CA ILE A 807 7.56 -0.94 -26.27
C ILE A 807 6.19 -0.34 -25.92
N ASP A 808 6.14 0.88 -25.39
CA ASP A 808 4.91 1.57 -24.96
C ASP A 808 4.04 2.10 -26.13
N GLY A 809 4.23 1.59 -27.35
CA GLY A 809 3.41 1.86 -28.54
C GLY A 809 2.18 0.94 -28.65
N GLU A 810 1.05 1.50 -29.11
CA GLU A 810 -0.32 0.90 -29.05
C GLU A 810 -0.56 0.05 -27.80
N LEU A 811 -0.48 0.76 -26.67
CA LEU A 811 -0.40 0.42 -25.26
C LEU A 811 0.52 -0.72 -24.85
N PHE A 812 0.51 -1.88 -25.54
CA PHE A 812 1.45 -3.02 -25.49
C PHE A 812 1.29 -3.87 -26.77
N ASN A 813 1.32 -3.18 -27.91
CA ASN A 813 1.15 -3.62 -29.30
C ASN A 813 0.50 -5.02 -29.50
N SER A 814 -0.82 -5.11 -29.30
CA SER A 814 -1.61 -6.26 -29.76
C SER A 814 -1.71 -6.22 -31.29
N SER A 815 -0.83 -7.00 -31.92
CA SER A 815 -0.72 -7.28 -33.35
C SER A 815 -0.01 -6.24 -34.24
N SER A 816 1.32 -6.35 -34.29
CA SER A 816 2.03 -6.26 -35.57
C SER A 816 3.32 -7.08 -35.53
N ARG A 817 3.30 -8.23 -36.21
CA ARG A 817 4.53 -8.91 -36.65
C ARG A 817 5.41 -7.87 -37.33
N TRP A 818 6.63 -7.68 -36.82
CA TRP A 818 7.73 -6.84 -37.31
C TRP A 818 7.76 -5.39 -36.78
N ARG A 819 8.57 -5.16 -35.73
CA ARG A 819 9.33 -3.90 -35.53
C ARG A 819 10.43 -3.88 -34.44
N TYR A 820 10.73 -4.99 -33.76
CA TYR A 820 11.73 -5.03 -32.66
C TYR A 820 13.11 -5.60 -33.02
N ALA A 821 13.42 -5.80 -34.31
CA ALA A 821 14.64 -6.48 -34.73
C ALA A 821 16.01 -5.81 -34.44
N PRO A 822 16.17 -4.47 -34.22
CA PRO A 822 17.53 -3.91 -34.18
C PRO A 822 18.29 -4.14 -32.86
N TYR A 823 17.66 -4.60 -31.78
CA TYR A 823 18.29 -4.67 -30.45
C TYR A 823 18.17 -6.02 -29.73
N LYS A 824 17.38 -6.96 -30.26
CA LYS A 824 17.25 -8.29 -29.65
C LYS A 824 18.47 -9.14 -29.94
N VAL A 825 18.98 -9.79 -28.91
CA VAL A 825 20.14 -10.66 -29.00
C VAL A 825 19.92 -11.97 -28.26
N LYS A 826 20.66 -12.98 -28.69
CA LYS A 826 20.81 -14.25 -28.01
C LYS A 826 22.19 -14.32 -27.37
N LEU A 827 22.27 -14.80 -26.14
CA LEU A 827 23.54 -15.10 -25.49
C LEU A 827 24.07 -16.45 -26.00
N VAL A 828 25.25 -16.43 -26.61
CA VAL A 828 25.85 -17.61 -27.23
C VAL A 828 26.85 -18.28 -26.28
N ALA A 829 27.70 -17.49 -25.62
CA ALA A 829 28.73 -18.01 -24.72
C ALA A 829 29.20 -16.95 -23.71
N TYR A 830 29.79 -17.44 -22.60
CA TYR A 830 30.54 -16.66 -21.63
C TYR A 830 32.01 -17.05 -21.63
N ASP A 831 32.86 -16.06 -21.36
CA ASP A 831 34.24 -16.28 -20.96
C ASP A 831 34.54 -15.40 -19.74
N LEU A 832 34.18 -15.92 -18.56
CA LEU A 832 34.42 -15.27 -17.25
C LEU A 832 35.89 -15.34 -16.81
N HIS A 833 36.72 -16.16 -17.47
CA HIS A 833 38.14 -16.29 -17.15
C HIS A 833 39.00 -15.22 -17.84
N SER A 834 38.46 -14.59 -18.89
CA SER A 834 39.07 -13.41 -19.51
C SER A 834 39.05 -12.18 -18.58
N SER A 835 40.02 -11.28 -18.76
CA SER A 835 40.17 -10.07 -17.94
C SER A 835 40.32 -8.83 -18.85
N PRO A 836 39.28 -7.98 -19.00
CA PRO A 836 37.95 -8.08 -18.37
C PRO A 836 37.11 -9.23 -18.97
N PRO A 837 36.08 -9.72 -18.24
CA PRO A 837 35.23 -10.81 -18.71
C PRO A 837 34.47 -10.42 -19.98
N ARG A 838 34.09 -11.42 -20.78
CA ARG A 838 33.41 -11.19 -22.07
C ARG A 838 32.27 -12.16 -22.33
N VAL A 839 31.33 -11.71 -23.15
CA VAL A 839 30.11 -12.42 -23.57
C VAL A 839 29.99 -12.39 -25.08
N GLN A 840 29.55 -13.49 -25.68
CA GLN A 840 29.30 -13.60 -27.12
C GLN A 840 27.79 -13.46 -27.39
N LEU A 841 27.42 -12.53 -28.26
CA LEU A 841 26.03 -12.23 -28.58
C LEU A 841 25.76 -12.42 -30.08
N ALA A 842 24.58 -12.91 -30.43
CA ALA A 842 24.08 -13.02 -31.80
C ALA A 842 22.79 -12.21 -31.98
N PRO A 843 22.55 -11.58 -33.14
CA PRO A 843 21.25 -10.96 -33.44
C PRO A 843 20.13 -12.00 -33.41
N ASP A 844 19.02 -11.70 -32.74
CA ASP A 844 17.81 -12.53 -32.71
C ASP A 844 16.96 -12.16 -33.94
N ASN A 845 17.18 -12.87 -35.07
CA ASN A 845 16.50 -12.62 -36.36
C ASN A 845 15.08 -13.20 -36.42
#